data_AF-A0A523TKZ0-F1
#
_entry.id   AF-A0A523TKZ0-F1
#
_cell.length_a   1.000
_cell.length_b   1.000
_cell.length_c   1.000
_cell.angle_alpha   90.00
_cell.angle_beta   90.00
_cell.angle_gamma   90.00
#
_symmetry.space_group_name_H-M   'P 1'
#
loop_
_entity.id
_entity.type
_entity.pdbx_description
1 polymer ?
#
loop_
_entity_poly.entity_id
_entity_poly.type
_entity_poly.pdbx_seq_one_letter_code
_entity_poly.pdbx_strand_id
1 'polypeptide(L)'
;MPKVTYEPISAKDALKQIKDLCSIMVDLAYSSIIFEDKGLADEVKELRDLAVRLNYLLTMSLQVAVRDGRDAQATIPLVVLGQASVDIANSATDIANVLLKGFTVHEIIKDLSQRVARDLMRGKISEESILKGYAIKDITEKMNYSVTIYGLRQDGKWKIKPDQNIQLEAGDQIIASGSSSGISLLKLLVGGTAEEISPPEEDDEDPSIESLEENIVDYLIALKDTSEVMVDLAYGAVLYNNKELAQLVTNMEKRVDTIRNKAEIAVLRLSKTTSEDISALQGLVRIIEATEDISDSANQIAKTVLAELPSHPIIELVVEESTENIFEMIVEHSSSIVDKTVPAGNYLDEFGIRVLAIKRTAGHYFKPRRRTKIRVGDTIIFTGLRDACNAFQQREVEAVEEKEAEIEATKKAAELVVDDVVEKVSEEVSEVTAKEASKKAVKEVASKAAEKATEKASKKAASEAAEEAVETVTKKMTEKIVSEVVKETIKTKKASKPGLKEDETKKIVRDAAENAAKKTVNDVRKKVEQAVKEAAEETIEEKSETVIKKVTKAAEKKATEEIEPVVKDAVKIETERAAKKAATEAIKESSVVDDPETIIKDAATEAAKEVAEKSAERIVERTGKRVATKAAEEAAEKAAERETKKVAKKAAKEAAEEVAEEVLEKEVKKAVQKAATEAAEQATKEEK
;
A
#
# COMPACT_ATOMS: atom_id res chain seq x y z
N MET A 1 -40.66 -52.96 -10.56
CA MET A 1 -40.48 -52.46 -11.94
C MET A 1 -41.16 -53.36 -12.96
N PRO A 2 -41.82 -52.79 -13.99
CA PRO A 2 -42.37 -53.52 -15.14
C PRO A 2 -41.26 -54.06 -16.05
N LYS A 3 -41.61 -55.00 -16.95
CA LYS A 3 -40.70 -55.57 -17.96
C LYS A 3 -40.19 -54.47 -18.89
N VAL A 4 -38.87 -54.35 -19.03
CA VAL A 4 -38.24 -53.32 -19.87
C VAL A 4 -38.09 -53.85 -21.31
N THR A 5 -38.59 -53.09 -22.27
CA THR A 5 -38.42 -53.32 -23.71
C THR A 5 -37.74 -52.11 -24.34
N TYR A 6 -37.09 -52.31 -25.48
CA TYR A 6 -36.50 -51.20 -26.22
C TYR A 6 -37.59 -50.20 -26.65
N GLU A 7 -37.37 -48.93 -26.34
CA GLU A 7 -38.14 -47.79 -26.81
C GLU A 7 -37.15 -46.77 -27.38
N PRO A 8 -37.43 -46.14 -28.54
CA PRO A 8 -36.51 -45.19 -29.14
C PRO A 8 -36.42 -43.92 -28.29
N ILE A 9 -35.26 -43.70 -27.67
CA ILE A 9 -34.87 -42.48 -26.98
C ILE A 9 -33.47 -42.10 -27.44
N SER A 10 -33.19 -40.81 -27.59
CA SER A 10 -31.82 -40.40 -27.89
C SER A 10 -30.94 -40.60 -26.64
N ALA A 11 -29.69 -41.01 -26.83
CA ALA A 11 -28.75 -41.13 -25.72
C ALA A 11 -28.54 -39.79 -24.99
N LYS A 12 -28.67 -38.66 -25.70
CA LYS A 12 -28.68 -37.30 -25.11
C LYS A 12 -29.84 -37.13 -24.13
N ASP A 13 -31.08 -37.38 -24.56
CA ASP A 13 -32.26 -37.15 -23.73
C ASP A 13 -32.31 -38.10 -22.52
N ALA A 14 -31.91 -39.36 -22.71
CA ALA A 14 -31.82 -40.32 -21.63
C ALA A 14 -30.80 -39.86 -20.57
N LEU A 15 -29.60 -39.47 -21.00
CA LEU A 15 -28.53 -39.05 -20.10
C LEU A 15 -28.86 -37.74 -19.37
N LYS A 16 -29.44 -36.76 -20.07
CA LYS A 16 -29.93 -35.52 -19.46
C LYS A 16 -30.95 -35.79 -18.36
N GLN A 17 -31.95 -36.62 -18.63
CA GLN A 17 -32.98 -36.97 -17.64
C GLN A 17 -32.38 -37.72 -16.45
N ILE A 18 -31.44 -38.65 -16.69
CA ILE A 18 -30.73 -39.35 -15.61
C ILE A 18 -29.98 -38.33 -14.72
N LYS A 19 -29.17 -37.43 -15.29
CA LYS A 19 -28.46 -36.38 -14.54
C LYS A 19 -29.42 -35.58 -13.66
N ASP A 20 -30.48 -35.05 -14.28
CA ASP A 20 -31.45 -34.18 -13.60
C ASP A 20 -32.17 -34.92 -12.46
N LEU A 21 -32.53 -36.19 -12.64
CA LEU A 21 -33.16 -37.01 -11.61
C LEU A 21 -32.20 -37.25 -10.44
N CYS A 22 -30.95 -37.61 -10.71
CA CYS A 22 -29.98 -37.92 -9.67
C CYS A 22 -29.71 -36.73 -8.74
N SER A 23 -29.51 -35.53 -9.29
CA SER A 23 -29.32 -34.32 -8.48
C SER A 23 -30.51 -34.07 -7.55
N ILE A 24 -31.74 -34.16 -8.06
CA ILE A 24 -32.96 -33.92 -7.27
C ILE A 24 -33.19 -35.03 -6.24
N MET A 25 -32.84 -36.28 -6.56
CA MET A 25 -33.05 -37.41 -5.66
C MET A 25 -32.22 -37.33 -4.39
N VAL A 26 -30.98 -36.83 -4.45
CA VAL A 26 -30.14 -36.62 -3.25
C VAL A 26 -30.81 -35.60 -2.33
N ASP A 27 -31.25 -34.47 -2.89
CA ASP A 27 -31.98 -33.44 -2.15
C ASP A 27 -33.25 -33.99 -1.50
N LEU A 28 -34.08 -34.72 -2.27
CA LEU A 28 -35.32 -35.32 -1.80
C LEU A 28 -35.09 -36.38 -0.72
N ALA A 29 -34.03 -37.19 -0.84
CA ALA A 29 -33.73 -38.23 0.13
C ALA A 29 -33.44 -37.64 1.50
N TYR A 30 -32.55 -36.64 1.59
CA TYR A 30 -32.34 -35.91 2.84
C TYR A 30 -33.59 -35.18 3.31
N SER A 31 -34.35 -34.56 2.40
CA SER A 31 -35.62 -33.90 2.74
C SER A 31 -36.62 -34.86 3.39
N SER A 32 -36.71 -36.09 2.88
CA SER A 32 -37.61 -37.11 3.41
C SER A 32 -37.27 -37.52 4.84
N ILE A 33 -35.97 -37.59 5.15
CA ILE A 33 -35.46 -37.93 6.48
C ILE A 33 -35.64 -36.75 7.44
N ILE A 34 -35.33 -35.54 6.99
CA ILE A 34 -35.44 -34.32 7.79
C ILE A 34 -36.90 -34.02 8.15
N PHE A 35 -37.82 -34.08 7.18
CA PHE A 35 -39.24 -33.81 7.41
C PHE A 35 -40.03 -35.05 7.87
N GLU A 36 -39.37 -36.18 8.08
CA GLU A 36 -39.98 -37.49 8.37
C GLU A 36 -41.17 -37.83 7.42
N ASP A 37 -41.10 -37.41 6.15
CA ASP A 37 -42.19 -37.56 5.18
C ASP A 37 -42.02 -38.85 4.34
N LYS A 38 -42.77 -39.89 4.72
CA LYS A 38 -42.80 -41.17 4.00
C LYS A 38 -43.24 -41.06 2.55
N GLY A 39 -44.11 -40.09 2.23
CA GLY A 39 -44.55 -39.86 0.85
C GLY A 39 -43.42 -39.35 -0.03
N LEU A 40 -42.53 -38.51 0.51
CA LEU A 40 -41.31 -38.10 -0.20
C LEU A 40 -40.32 -39.26 -0.34
N ALA A 41 -40.17 -40.07 0.71
CA ALA A 41 -39.30 -41.24 0.65
C ALA A 41 -39.77 -42.26 -0.41
N ASP A 42 -41.09 -42.48 -0.53
CA ASP A 42 -41.68 -43.32 -1.58
C ASP A 42 -41.45 -42.71 -2.98
N GLU A 43 -41.58 -41.39 -3.12
CA GLU A 43 -41.32 -40.69 -4.38
C GLU A 43 -39.85 -40.87 -4.83
N VAL A 44 -38.88 -40.76 -3.92
CA VAL A 44 -37.45 -41.03 -4.23
C VAL A 44 -37.27 -42.41 -4.85
N LYS A 45 -37.98 -43.42 -4.33
CA LYS A 45 -37.94 -44.78 -4.87
C LYS A 45 -38.58 -44.89 -6.26
N GLU A 46 -39.66 -44.15 -6.53
CA GLU A 46 -40.27 -44.08 -7.87
C GLU A 46 -39.32 -43.43 -8.88
N LEU A 47 -38.65 -42.33 -8.50
CA LEU A 47 -37.65 -41.68 -9.33
C LEU A 47 -36.44 -42.58 -9.61
N ARG A 48 -36.00 -43.37 -8.63
CA ARG A 48 -34.95 -44.38 -8.84
C ARG A 48 -35.36 -45.39 -9.90
N ASP A 49 -36.60 -45.88 -9.84
CA ASP A 49 -37.10 -46.83 -10.83
C ASP A 49 -37.14 -46.19 -12.25
N LEU A 50 -37.44 -44.89 -12.34
CA LEU A 50 -37.34 -44.14 -13.60
C LEU A 50 -35.89 -44.01 -14.09
N ALA A 51 -34.95 -43.64 -13.22
CA ALA A 51 -33.53 -43.51 -13.55
C ALA A 51 -32.94 -44.84 -14.06
N VAL A 52 -33.26 -45.95 -13.38
CA VAL A 52 -32.85 -47.30 -13.82
C VAL A 52 -33.42 -47.64 -15.20
N ARG A 53 -34.71 -47.36 -15.45
CA ARG A 53 -35.33 -47.58 -16.76
C ARG A 53 -34.64 -46.75 -17.85
N LEU A 54 -34.38 -45.47 -17.60
CA LEU A 54 -33.69 -44.59 -18.54
C LEU A 54 -32.28 -45.10 -18.86
N ASN A 55 -31.54 -45.60 -17.86
CA ASN A 55 -30.21 -46.16 -18.07
C ASN A 55 -30.25 -47.44 -18.91
N TYR A 56 -31.27 -48.29 -18.77
CA TYR A 56 -31.45 -49.43 -19.67
C TYR A 56 -31.71 -48.98 -21.11
N LEU A 57 -32.55 -47.96 -21.31
CA LEU A 57 -32.82 -47.41 -22.64
C LEU A 57 -31.59 -46.73 -23.26
N LEU A 58 -30.81 -46.00 -22.45
CA LEU A 58 -29.52 -45.44 -22.83
C LEU A 58 -28.58 -46.56 -23.28
N THR A 59 -28.41 -47.59 -22.46
CA THR A 59 -27.53 -48.73 -22.75
C THR A 59 -27.93 -49.44 -24.04
N MET A 60 -29.22 -49.74 -24.23
CA MET A 60 -29.71 -50.35 -25.46
C MET A 60 -29.47 -49.45 -26.69
N SER A 61 -29.71 -48.14 -26.56
CA SER A 61 -29.52 -47.18 -27.64
C SER A 61 -28.04 -47.06 -28.04
N LEU A 62 -27.13 -47.07 -27.06
CA LEU A 62 -25.69 -47.10 -27.30
C LEU A 62 -25.26 -48.42 -27.96
N GLN A 63 -25.75 -49.57 -27.48
CA GLN A 63 -25.43 -50.88 -28.06
C GLN A 63 -25.86 -51.02 -29.52
N VAL A 64 -27.02 -50.45 -29.88
CA VAL A 64 -27.49 -50.42 -31.29
C VAL A 64 -26.64 -49.47 -32.14
N ALA A 65 -26.11 -48.39 -31.55
CA ALA A 65 -25.31 -47.40 -32.25
C ALA A 65 -23.85 -47.83 -32.51
N VAL A 66 -23.26 -48.63 -31.62
CA VAL A 66 -21.86 -49.08 -31.69
C VAL A 66 -21.64 -50.09 -32.82
N ARG A 67 -20.73 -49.79 -33.76
CA ARG A 67 -20.44 -50.67 -34.91
C ARG A 67 -19.03 -51.23 -34.91
N ASP A 68 -18.07 -50.51 -34.31
CA ASP A 68 -16.68 -50.93 -34.24
C ASP A 68 -16.05 -50.65 -32.86
N GLY A 69 -14.78 -51.03 -32.68
CA GLY A 69 -14.06 -50.82 -31.43
C GLY A 69 -13.84 -49.34 -31.06
N ARG A 70 -13.80 -48.43 -32.04
CA ARG A 70 -13.66 -46.99 -31.79
C ARG A 70 -14.98 -46.42 -31.29
N ASP A 71 -16.11 -46.82 -31.89
CA ASP A 71 -17.45 -46.45 -31.40
C ASP A 71 -17.65 -46.97 -29.97
N ALA A 72 -17.21 -48.21 -29.70
CA ALA A 72 -17.27 -48.77 -28.36
C ALA A 72 -16.44 -47.94 -27.37
N GLN A 73 -15.22 -47.53 -27.73
CA GLN A 73 -14.37 -46.69 -26.88
C GLN A 73 -14.98 -45.30 -26.66
N ALA A 74 -15.55 -44.68 -27.70
CA ALA A 74 -16.19 -43.37 -27.65
C ALA A 74 -17.45 -43.34 -26.77
N THR A 75 -18.12 -44.47 -26.59
CA THR A 75 -19.35 -44.56 -25.80
C THR A 75 -19.11 -44.92 -24.33
N ILE A 76 -17.88 -45.31 -23.93
CA ILE A 76 -17.56 -45.67 -22.54
C ILE A 76 -17.95 -44.56 -21.56
N PRO A 77 -17.61 -43.27 -21.78
CA PRO A 77 -17.97 -42.23 -20.82
C PRO A 77 -19.50 -42.10 -20.63
N LEU A 78 -20.30 -42.32 -21.68
CA LEU A 78 -21.76 -42.27 -21.59
C LEU A 78 -22.31 -43.43 -20.75
N VAL A 79 -21.74 -44.62 -20.90
CA VAL A 79 -22.13 -45.80 -20.11
C VAL A 79 -21.74 -45.60 -18.64
N VAL A 80 -20.51 -45.16 -18.38
CA VAL A 80 -20.03 -44.92 -17.01
C VAL A 80 -20.85 -43.84 -16.33
N LEU A 81 -21.14 -42.74 -17.04
CA LEU A 81 -21.97 -41.66 -16.51
C LEU A 81 -23.37 -42.18 -16.17
N GLY A 82 -24.06 -42.84 -17.11
CA GLY A 82 -25.40 -43.39 -16.87
C GLY A 82 -25.45 -44.38 -15.71
N GLN A 83 -24.44 -45.26 -15.57
CA GLN A 83 -24.38 -46.23 -14.49
C GLN A 83 -24.09 -45.56 -13.13
N ALA A 84 -23.07 -44.73 -13.04
CA ALA A 84 -22.70 -44.06 -11.80
C ALA A 84 -23.82 -43.11 -11.32
N SER A 85 -24.55 -42.47 -12.24
CA SER A 85 -25.76 -41.72 -11.91
C SER A 85 -26.83 -42.62 -11.27
N VAL A 86 -27.09 -43.79 -11.83
CA VAL A 86 -28.02 -44.77 -11.23
C VAL A 86 -27.53 -45.24 -9.86
N ASP A 87 -26.22 -45.38 -9.66
CA ASP A 87 -25.65 -45.76 -8.38
C ASP A 87 -25.89 -44.66 -7.33
N ILE A 88 -25.70 -43.38 -7.68
CA ILE A 88 -26.12 -42.22 -6.84
C ILE A 88 -27.62 -42.30 -6.49
N ALA A 89 -28.48 -42.62 -7.47
CA ALA A 89 -29.91 -42.74 -7.28
C ALA A 89 -30.29 -43.91 -6.33
N ASN A 90 -29.54 -45.02 -6.39
CA ASN A 90 -29.69 -46.15 -5.47
C ASN A 90 -29.31 -45.74 -4.05
N SER A 91 -28.16 -45.08 -3.87
CA SER A 91 -27.70 -44.60 -2.56
C SER A 91 -28.64 -43.55 -1.96
N ALA A 92 -29.18 -42.63 -2.76
CA ALA A 92 -30.23 -41.71 -2.33
C ALA A 92 -31.49 -42.46 -1.85
N THR A 93 -31.86 -43.54 -2.54
CA THR A 93 -32.96 -44.41 -2.09
C THR A 93 -32.63 -45.13 -0.78
N ASP A 94 -31.36 -45.45 -0.52
CA ASP A 94 -30.95 -46.07 0.74
C ASP A 94 -31.01 -45.13 1.94
N ILE A 95 -30.75 -43.84 1.73
CA ILE A 95 -31.07 -42.79 2.71
C ILE A 95 -32.59 -42.79 2.98
N ALA A 96 -33.43 -42.69 1.95
CA ALA A 96 -34.90 -42.70 2.11
C ALA A 96 -35.44 -44.00 2.74
N ASN A 97 -34.78 -45.14 2.48
CA ASN A 97 -35.15 -46.45 3.02
C ASN A 97 -35.03 -46.50 4.55
N VAL A 98 -34.25 -45.64 5.19
CA VAL A 98 -34.20 -45.54 6.66
C VAL A 98 -35.61 -45.27 7.20
N LEU A 99 -36.36 -44.36 6.57
CA LEU A 99 -37.74 -44.06 6.96
C LEU A 99 -38.75 -45.13 6.50
N LEU A 100 -38.61 -45.66 5.27
CA LEU A 100 -39.57 -46.63 4.71
C LEU A 100 -39.50 -48.00 5.39
N LYS A 101 -38.31 -48.44 5.79
CA LYS A 101 -38.10 -49.73 6.47
C LYS A 101 -38.39 -49.66 7.97
N GLY A 102 -38.82 -48.49 8.47
CA GLY A 102 -39.28 -48.31 9.85
C GLY A 102 -38.16 -48.20 10.88
N PHE A 103 -36.95 -47.78 10.47
CA PHE A 103 -35.93 -47.40 11.44
C PHE A 103 -36.37 -46.12 12.16
N THR A 104 -36.10 -46.03 13.45
CA THR A 104 -36.35 -44.82 14.24
C THR A 104 -35.42 -43.72 13.75
N VAL A 105 -35.93 -42.53 13.43
CA VAL A 105 -35.07 -41.38 13.12
C VAL A 105 -34.49 -40.85 14.43
N HIS A 106 -33.17 -40.87 14.55
CA HIS A 106 -32.47 -40.39 15.75
C HIS A 106 -32.65 -38.88 15.92
N GLU A 107 -32.70 -38.38 17.17
CA GLU A 107 -32.78 -36.95 17.48
C GLU A 107 -31.66 -36.10 16.84
N ILE A 108 -30.45 -36.65 16.68
CA ILE A 108 -29.33 -36.07 15.91
C ILE A 108 -29.75 -35.64 14.50
N ILE A 109 -30.67 -36.33 13.84
CA ILE A 109 -31.18 -35.93 12.52
C ILE A 109 -32.07 -34.68 12.61
N LYS A 110 -32.74 -34.46 13.73
CA LYS A 110 -33.48 -33.21 13.99
C LYS A 110 -32.51 -32.07 14.26
N ASP A 111 -31.42 -32.30 14.99
CA ASP A 111 -30.37 -31.28 15.16
C ASP A 111 -29.64 -31.00 13.84
N LEU A 112 -29.42 -32.03 13.03
CA LEU A 112 -28.96 -31.90 11.65
C LEU A 112 -29.92 -31.02 10.84
N SER A 113 -31.24 -31.20 10.98
CA SER A 113 -32.22 -30.34 10.30
C SER A 113 -32.14 -28.87 10.72
N GLN A 114 -31.72 -28.58 11.96
CA GLN A 114 -31.53 -27.20 12.40
C GLN A 114 -30.21 -26.62 11.88
N ARG A 115 -29.15 -27.44 11.79
CA ARG A 115 -27.78 -26.99 11.49
C ARG A 115 -27.35 -27.11 10.03
N VAL A 116 -28.05 -27.93 9.23
CA VAL A 116 -27.73 -28.07 7.80
C VAL A 116 -28.10 -26.80 7.07
N ALA A 117 -27.09 -26.17 6.49
CA ALA A 117 -27.26 -25.15 5.47
C ALA A 117 -27.84 -25.78 4.20
N ARG A 118 -29.17 -25.83 4.13
CA ARG A 118 -29.87 -25.70 2.87
C ARG A 118 -31.04 -24.78 3.10
N ASP A 119 -31.19 -23.79 2.23
CA ASP A 119 -32.39 -22.98 2.18
C ASP A 119 -33.48 -23.85 1.55
N LEU A 120 -34.00 -24.77 2.36
CA LEU A 120 -35.02 -25.72 2.00
C LEU A 120 -36.29 -25.35 2.77
N MET A 121 -37.40 -25.29 2.06
CA MET A 121 -38.68 -25.09 2.69
C MET A 121 -39.71 -26.11 2.22
N ARG A 122 -40.58 -26.46 3.16
CA ARG A 122 -41.86 -27.09 2.87
C ARG A 122 -42.95 -26.09 3.21
N GLY A 123 -43.80 -25.76 2.24
CA GLY A 123 -44.88 -24.79 2.41
C GLY A 123 -46.21 -25.32 1.90
N LYS A 124 -47.31 -24.98 2.59
CA LYS A 124 -48.66 -25.16 2.05
C LYS A 124 -49.21 -23.81 1.59
N ILE A 125 -49.56 -23.70 0.30
CA ILE A 125 -50.16 -22.49 -0.27
C ILE A 125 -51.49 -22.22 0.43
N SER A 126 -51.57 -21.09 1.13
CA SER A 126 -52.81 -20.66 1.79
C SER A 126 -53.79 -20.03 0.80
N GLU A 127 -55.06 -19.91 1.21
CA GLU A 127 -56.06 -19.18 0.44
C GLU A 127 -55.73 -17.70 0.25
N GLU A 128 -54.97 -17.11 1.17
CA GLU A 128 -54.55 -15.70 1.14
C GLU A 128 -53.18 -15.51 0.48
N SER A 129 -52.55 -16.59 0.01
CA SER A 129 -51.25 -16.53 -0.65
C SER A 129 -51.33 -15.70 -1.93
N ILE A 130 -50.40 -14.75 -2.09
CA ILE A 130 -50.25 -14.01 -3.34
C ILE A 130 -49.76 -14.88 -4.50
N LEU A 131 -49.22 -16.07 -4.21
CA LEU A 131 -48.72 -17.02 -5.21
C LEU A 131 -49.84 -17.80 -5.89
N LYS A 132 -51.07 -17.72 -5.38
CA LYS A 132 -52.24 -18.38 -5.98
C LYS A 132 -52.46 -17.86 -7.40
N GLY A 133 -52.54 -18.77 -8.37
CA GLY A 133 -52.72 -18.47 -9.79
C GLY A 133 -51.45 -18.04 -10.52
N TYR A 134 -50.31 -17.89 -9.83
CA TYR A 134 -49.02 -17.69 -10.49
C TYR A 134 -48.48 -19.00 -11.04
N ALA A 135 -47.89 -18.94 -12.23
CA ALA A 135 -47.12 -20.06 -12.75
C ALA A 135 -45.77 -20.18 -12.02
N ILE A 136 -45.24 -21.40 -11.89
CA ILE A 136 -43.95 -21.64 -11.23
C ILE A 136 -42.83 -20.81 -11.87
N LYS A 137 -42.82 -20.70 -13.21
CA LYS A 137 -41.86 -19.87 -13.96
C LYS A 137 -41.88 -18.42 -13.49
N ASP A 138 -43.07 -17.83 -13.38
CA ASP A 138 -43.22 -16.42 -13.01
C ASP A 138 -42.71 -16.16 -11.58
N ILE A 139 -42.90 -17.13 -10.69
CA ILE A 139 -42.40 -17.07 -9.31
C ILE A 139 -40.88 -17.08 -9.29
N THR A 140 -40.27 -18.03 -10.02
CA THR A 140 -38.81 -18.12 -10.13
C THR A 140 -38.21 -16.86 -10.76
N GLU A 141 -38.76 -16.34 -11.85
CA GLU A 141 -38.28 -15.10 -12.50
C GLU A 141 -38.45 -13.87 -11.61
N LYS A 142 -39.62 -13.69 -10.95
CA LYS A 142 -39.88 -12.53 -10.08
C LYS A 142 -39.03 -12.54 -8.81
N MET A 143 -38.60 -13.71 -8.36
CA MET A 143 -37.64 -13.84 -7.27
C MET A 143 -36.20 -13.89 -7.76
N ASN A 144 -35.92 -13.44 -8.99
CA ASN A 144 -34.59 -13.35 -9.59
C ASN A 144 -33.82 -14.68 -9.54
N TYR A 145 -34.52 -15.80 -9.73
CA TYR A 145 -33.94 -17.16 -9.71
C TYR A 145 -33.37 -17.59 -8.35
N SER A 146 -33.61 -16.82 -7.28
CA SER A 146 -33.16 -17.14 -5.93
C SER A 146 -33.83 -18.37 -5.32
N VAL A 147 -34.93 -18.87 -5.91
CA VAL A 147 -35.64 -20.07 -5.44
C VAL A 147 -36.12 -20.93 -6.61
N THR A 148 -35.99 -22.24 -6.43
CA THR A 148 -36.48 -23.30 -7.31
C THR A 148 -37.52 -24.15 -6.60
N ILE A 149 -38.74 -24.20 -7.14
CA ILE A 149 -39.77 -25.15 -6.70
C ILE A 149 -39.56 -26.46 -7.44
N TYR A 150 -39.07 -27.48 -6.75
CA TYR A 150 -38.75 -28.79 -7.35
C TYR A 150 -39.73 -29.89 -6.94
N GLY A 151 -40.59 -29.66 -5.95
CA GLY A 151 -41.66 -30.58 -5.57
C GLY A 151 -42.99 -29.86 -5.46
N LEU A 152 -44.04 -30.40 -6.06
CA LEU A 152 -45.41 -29.93 -5.93
C LEU A 152 -46.34 -31.10 -5.60
N ARG A 153 -47.05 -31.03 -4.48
CA ARG A 153 -48.07 -32.01 -4.10
C ARG A 153 -49.45 -31.49 -4.45
N GLN A 154 -50.08 -32.14 -5.42
CA GLN A 154 -51.46 -31.91 -5.85
C GLN A 154 -52.21 -33.24 -5.81
N ASP A 155 -53.46 -33.23 -5.33
CA ASP A 155 -54.31 -34.42 -5.19
C ASP A 155 -53.66 -35.59 -4.43
N GLY A 156 -52.80 -35.27 -3.47
CA GLY A 156 -52.10 -36.24 -2.63
C GLY A 156 -50.86 -36.88 -3.27
N LYS A 157 -50.54 -36.58 -4.53
CA LYS A 157 -49.36 -37.09 -5.27
C LYS A 157 -48.30 -36.01 -5.43
N TRP A 158 -47.04 -36.40 -5.31
CA TRP A 158 -45.92 -35.52 -5.62
C TRP A 158 -45.69 -35.47 -7.13
N LYS A 159 -45.44 -34.26 -7.63
CA LYS A 159 -44.91 -33.96 -8.95
C LYS A 159 -43.52 -33.40 -8.73
N ILE A 160 -42.51 -34.22 -8.96
CA ILE A 160 -41.11 -33.80 -8.87
C ILE A 160 -40.69 -33.16 -10.19
N LYS A 161 -40.00 -32.03 -10.10
CA LYS A 161 -39.70 -31.11 -11.22
C LYS A 161 -40.98 -30.75 -12.00
N PRO A 162 -41.96 -30.10 -11.35
CA PRO A 162 -43.23 -29.75 -11.99
C PRO A 162 -43.01 -28.88 -13.23
N ASP A 163 -43.92 -29.01 -14.20
CA ASP A 163 -43.94 -28.16 -15.39
C ASP A 163 -44.02 -26.68 -14.98
N GLN A 164 -43.16 -25.86 -15.58
CA GLN A 164 -42.97 -24.46 -15.21
C GLN A 164 -44.22 -23.59 -15.48
N ASN A 165 -45.15 -24.07 -16.31
CA ASN A 165 -46.42 -23.38 -16.62
C ASN A 165 -47.57 -23.78 -15.67
N ILE A 166 -47.35 -24.73 -14.75
CA ILE A 166 -48.37 -25.09 -13.75
C ILE A 166 -48.63 -23.88 -12.86
N GLN A 167 -49.90 -23.53 -12.70
CA GLN A 167 -50.34 -22.52 -11.77
C GLN A 167 -50.54 -23.13 -10.38
N LEU A 168 -50.06 -22.45 -9.35
CA LEU A 168 -50.25 -22.87 -7.97
C LEU A 168 -51.68 -22.59 -7.50
N GLU A 169 -52.29 -23.58 -6.85
CA GLU A 169 -53.62 -23.48 -6.26
C GLU A 169 -53.57 -23.45 -4.73
N ALA A 170 -54.63 -22.96 -4.10
CA ALA A 170 -54.73 -23.00 -2.64
C ALA A 170 -54.82 -24.46 -2.17
N GLY A 171 -54.04 -24.78 -1.14
CA GLY A 171 -53.94 -26.14 -0.61
C GLY A 171 -52.77 -26.95 -1.16
N ASP A 172 -52.15 -26.53 -2.26
CA ASP A 172 -50.94 -27.14 -2.80
C ASP A 172 -49.82 -27.17 -1.76
N GLN A 173 -49.07 -28.28 -1.69
CA GLN A 173 -47.84 -28.31 -0.90
C GLN A 173 -46.66 -28.19 -1.85
N ILE A 174 -45.75 -27.26 -1.57
CA ILE A 174 -44.52 -27.09 -2.34
C ILE A 174 -43.32 -27.47 -1.50
N ILE A 175 -42.31 -27.99 -2.19
CA ILE A 175 -40.95 -28.09 -1.70
C ILE A 175 -40.09 -27.24 -2.61
N ALA A 176 -39.37 -26.33 -1.99
CA ALA A 176 -38.50 -25.40 -2.69
C ALA A 176 -37.13 -25.39 -2.04
N SER A 177 -36.11 -25.23 -2.88
CA SER A 177 -34.74 -24.96 -2.49
C SER A 177 -34.30 -23.63 -3.09
N GLY A 178 -33.44 -22.88 -2.41
CA GLY A 178 -33.03 -21.57 -2.92
C GLY A 178 -31.85 -21.00 -2.17
N SER A 179 -31.76 -19.67 -2.17
CA SER A 179 -30.96 -18.89 -1.25
C SER A 179 -31.69 -18.63 0.07
N SER A 180 -30.94 -18.28 1.12
CA SER A 180 -31.53 -17.99 2.44
C SER A 180 -32.52 -16.84 2.33
N SER A 181 -32.13 -15.80 1.58
CA SER A 181 -32.95 -14.62 1.31
C SER A 181 -34.21 -14.96 0.51
N GLY A 182 -34.06 -15.76 -0.55
CA GLY A 182 -35.16 -16.19 -1.41
C GLY A 182 -36.18 -17.07 -0.67
N ILE A 183 -35.72 -18.00 0.15
CA ILE A 183 -36.59 -18.91 0.91
C ILE A 183 -37.31 -18.18 2.03
N SER A 184 -36.63 -17.28 2.74
CA SER A 184 -37.24 -16.39 3.73
C SER A 184 -38.34 -15.52 3.10
N LEU A 185 -38.11 -14.99 1.88
CA LEU A 185 -39.13 -14.25 1.14
C LEU A 185 -40.29 -15.17 0.74
N LEU A 186 -40.00 -16.32 0.11
CA LEU A 186 -41.02 -17.24 -0.39
C LEU A 186 -41.97 -17.71 0.71
N LYS A 187 -41.45 -17.94 1.92
CA LYS A 187 -42.23 -18.26 3.12
C LYS A 187 -43.32 -17.22 3.41
N LEU A 188 -42.97 -15.93 3.34
CA LEU A 188 -43.92 -14.84 3.52
C LEU A 188 -44.99 -14.85 2.43
N LEU A 189 -44.64 -15.22 1.20
CA LEU A 189 -45.56 -15.22 0.06
C LEU A 189 -46.51 -16.42 0.06
N VAL A 190 -46.10 -17.57 0.59
CA VAL A 190 -46.93 -18.78 0.73
C VAL A 190 -48.12 -18.53 1.68
N GLY A 191 -47.97 -17.65 2.67
CA GLY A 191 -49.02 -17.20 3.59
C GLY A 191 -49.65 -18.29 4.50
N GLY A 192 -49.31 -19.56 4.30
CA GLY A 192 -49.79 -20.71 5.05
C GLY A 192 -48.76 -21.25 6.04
N THR A 193 -48.98 -22.48 6.51
CA THR A 193 -47.97 -23.19 7.31
C THR A 193 -46.75 -23.46 6.45
N ALA A 194 -45.61 -22.90 6.84
CA ALA A 194 -44.33 -23.11 6.20
C ALA A 194 -43.29 -23.46 7.27
N GLU A 195 -42.63 -24.59 7.06
CA GLU A 195 -41.48 -25.03 7.86
C GLU A 195 -40.22 -24.73 7.07
N GLU A 196 -39.33 -23.97 7.70
CA GLU A 196 -38.05 -23.57 7.14
C GLU A 196 -36.96 -24.32 7.87
N ILE A 197 -36.02 -24.85 7.09
CA ILE A 197 -34.73 -25.30 7.58
C ILE A 197 -33.77 -24.17 7.21
N SER A 198 -33.50 -23.29 8.17
CA SER A 198 -32.44 -22.29 8.03
C SER A 198 -31.31 -22.70 8.98
N PRO A 199 -30.04 -22.60 8.56
CA PRO A 199 -28.94 -22.73 9.50
C PRO A 199 -29.11 -21.73 10.66
N PRO A 200 -28.70 -22.05 11.90
CA PRO A 200 -28.60 -21.04 12.95
C PRO A 200 -27.61 -19.95 12.50
N GLU A 201 -27.76 -18.75 13.05
CA GLU A 201 -26.70 -17.74 12.94
C GLU A 201 -25.39 -18.36 13.46
N GLU A 202 -24.29 -18.26 12.69
CA GLU A 202 -22.99 -18.80 13.09
C GLU A 202 -22.51 -18.07 14.35
N ASP A 203 -22.82 -18.56 15.54
CA ASP A 203 -22.18 -18.11 16.79
C ASP A 203 -20.74 -18.66 16.82
N ASP A 204 -19.75 -17.75 16.92
CA ASP A 204 -18.32 -18.07 17.02
C ASP A 204 -17.95 -18.57 18.42
N GLU A 205 -18.58 -19.64 18.91
CA GLU A 205 -17.99 -20.36 20.03
C GLU A 205 -16.92 -21.32 19.48
N ASP A 206 -15.66 -21.07 19.87
CA ASP A 206 -14.57 -22.05 19.79
C ASP A 206 -15.12 -23.36 20.40
N PRO A 207 -15.13 -24.50 19.68
CA PRO A 207 -15.82 -25.71 20.14
C PRO A 207 -15.19 -26.23 21.44
N SER A 208 -15.63 -25.66 22.55
CA SER A 208 -15.13 -25.98 23.87
C SER A 208 -15.85 -27.24 24.33
N ILE A 209 -15.25 -28.38 23.99
CA ILE A 209 -15.68 -29.73 24.38
C ILE A 209 -17.17 -29.96 24.09
N GLU A 210 -17.48 -30.01 22.79
CA GLU A 210 -18.78 -30.41 22.27
C GLU A 210 -19.15 -31.84 22.69
N SER A 211 -20.43 -32.06 22.92
CA SER A 211 -21.02 -33.37 23.14
C SER A 211 -20.68 -34.34 22.00
N LEU A 212 -20.74 -35.64 22.28
CA LEU A 212 -20.49 -36.66 21.24
C LEU A 212 -21.51 -36.58 20.10
N GLU A 213 -22.73 -36.09 20.38
CA GLU A 213 -23.83 -35.92 19.44
C GLU A 213 -23.56 -34.75 18.48
N GLU A 214 -23.10 -33.60 18.98
CA GLU A 214 -22.71 -32.44 18.15
C GLU A 214 -21.64 -32.81 17.12
N ASN A 215 -20.64 -33.59 17.54
CA ASN A 215 -19.62 -34.10 16.63
C ASN A 215 -20.21 -34.96 15.50
N ILE A 216 -21.21 -35.80 15.79
CA ILE A 216 -21.88 -36.63 14.77
C ILE A 216 -22.66 -35.75 13.79
N VAL A 217 -23.37 -34.74 14.29
CA VAL A 217 -24.07 -33.77 13.45
C VAL A 217 -23.08 -33.10 12.49
N ASP A 218 -21.94 -32.60 12.97
CA ASP A 218 -20.94 -31.96 12.13
C ASP A 218 -20.36 -32.89 11.06
N TYR A 219 -20.12 -34.16 11.40
CA TYR A 219 -19.68 -35.13 10.40
C TYR A 219 -20.76 -35.42 9.36
N LEU A 220 -22.02 -35.53 9.76
CA LEU A 220 -23.15 -35.73 8.82
C LEU A 220 -23.32 -34.53 7.89
N ILE A 221 -23.23 -33.30 8.41
CA ILE A 221 -23.23 -32.07 7.59
C ILE A 221 -22.09 -32.12 6.59
N ALA A 222 -20.87 -32.40 7.06
CA ALA A 222 -19.69 -32.43 6.21
C ALA A 222 -19.77 -33.52 5.12
N LEU A 223 -20.26 -34.73 5.45
CA LEU A 223 -20.48 -35.81 4.48
C LEU A 223 -21.47 -35.38 3.39
N LYS A 224 -22.66 -34.96 3.82
CA LYS A 224 -23.74 -34.51 2.94
C LYS A 224 -23.25 -33.40 2.01
N ASP A 225 -22.72 -32.33 2.56
CA ASP A 225 -22.31 -31.15 1.81
C ASP A 225 -21.16 -31.45 0.85
N THR A 226 -20.21 -32.28 1.26
CA THR A 226 -19.08 -32.67 0.39
C THR A 226 -19.57 -33.56 -0.75
N SER A 227 -20.48 -34.51 -0.47
CA SER A 227 -21.02 -35.43 -1.49
C SER A 227 -21.81 -34.70 -2.58
N GLU A 228 -22.63 -33.70 -2.21
CA GLU A 228 -23.40 -32.92 -3.18
C GLU A 228 -22.50 -32.11 -4.10
N VAL A 229 -21.51 -31.41 -3.54
CA VAL A 229 -20.51 -30.65 -4.31
C VAL A 229 -19.71 -31.60 -5.21
N MET A 230 -19.37 -32.80 -4.73
CA MET A 230 -18.68 -33.79 -5.55
C MET A 230 -19.51 -34.23 -6.76
N VAL A 231 -20.82 -34.47 -6.58
CA VAL A 231 -21.73 -34.83 -7.69
C VAL A 231 -21.76 -33.72 -8.73
N ASP A 232 -21.99 -32.46 -8.31
CA ASP A 232 -22.00 -31.30 -9.20
C ASP A 232 -20.67 -31.21 -9.97
N LEU A 233 -19.54 -31.17 -9.25
CA LEU A 233 -18.20 -31.06 -9.84
C LEU A 233 -17.85 -32.23 -10.75
N ALA A 234 -18.30 -33.44 -10.46
CA ALA A 234 -18.05 -34.62 -11.28
C ALA A 234 -18.74 -34.51 -12.64
N TYR A 235 -20.02 -34.09 -12.66
CA TYR A 235 -20.69 -33.77 -13.91
C TYR A 235 -19.95 -32.64 -14.62
N GLY A 236 -19.62 -31.52 -13.95
CA GLY A 236 -18.87 -30.42 -14.57
C GLY A 236 -17.54 -30.87 -15.18
N ALA A 237 -16.80 -31.74 -14.49
CA ALA A 237 -15.53 -32.28 -14.97
C ALA A 237 -15.70 -33.04 -16.29
N VAL A 238 -16.71 -33.90 -16.40
CA VAL A 238 -17.01 -34.65 -17.63
C VAL A 238 -17.50 -33.72 -18.73
N LEU A 239 -18.43 -32.82 -18.38
CA LEU A 239 -19.08 -31.89 -19.30
C LEU A 239 -18.09 -30.94 -19.97
N TYR A 240 -17.10 -30.43 -19.23
CA TYR A 240 -16.06 -29.54 -19.75
C TYR A 240 -14.74 -30.25 -20.06
N ASN A 241 -14.70 -31.58 -19.95
CA ASN A 241 -13.46 -32.37 -20.04
C ASN A 241 -12.32 -31.78 -19.20
N ASN A 242 -12.64 -31.30 -17.99
CA ASN A 242 -11.75 -30.54 -17.13
C ASN A 242 -11.06 -31.47 -16.13
N LYS A 243 -9.78 -31.78 -16.40
CA LYS A 243 -8.95 -32.64 -15.55
C LYS A 243 -8.70 -32.05 -14.16
N GLU A 244 -8.67 -30.72 -14.04
CA GLU A 244 -8.47 -30.09 -12.73
C GLU A 244 -9.69 -30.31 -11.84
N LEU A 245 -10.90 -30.12 -12.37
CA LEU A 245 -12.14 -30.44 -11.64
C LEU A 245 -12.24 -31.94 -11.32
N ALA A 246 -11.84 -32.80 -12.25
CA ALA A 246 -11.83 -34.24 -11.99
C ALA A 246 -10.87 -34.62 -10.85
N GLN A 247 -9.66 -34.03 -10.85
CA GLN A 247 -8.68 -34.24 -9.80
C GLN A 247 -9.15 -33.68 -8.45
N LEU A 248 -9.92 -32.58 -8.50
CA LEU A 248 -10.55 -31.97 -7.35
C LEU A 248 -11.54 -32.94 -6.68
N VAL A 249 -12.44 -33.55 -7.46
CA VAL A 249 -13.38 -34.57 -6.97
C VAL A 249 -12.64 -35.76 -6.34
N THR A 250 -11.58 -36.26 -6.97
CA THR A 250 -10.77 -37.34 -6.40
C THR A 250 -10.10 -36.98 -5.07
N ASN A 251 -9.75 -35.71 -4.86
CA ASN A 251 -9.22 -35.26 -3.56
C ASN A 251 -10.32 -35.12 -2.50
N MET A 252 -11.54 -34.75 -2.92
CA MET A 252 -12.70 -34.67 -2.04
C MET A 252 -13.14 -36.06 -1.57
N GLU A 253 -13.09 -37.09 -2.42
CA GLU A 253 -13.41 -38.48 -2.03
C GLU A 253 -12.55 -38.97 -0.86
N LYS A 254 -11.22 -38.76 -0.93
CA LYS A 254 -10.31 -39.07 0.20
C LYS A 254 -10.67 -38.34 1.50
N ARG A 255 -11.23 -37.14 1.37
CA ARG A 255 -11.71 -36.36 2.52
C ARG A 255 -13.01 -36.96 3.05
N VAL A 256 -13.96 -37.33 2.19
CA VAL A 256 -15.20 -38.03 2.56
C VAL A 256 -14.88 -39.31 3.32
N ASP A 257 -13.92 -40.11 2.83
CA ASP A 257 -13.42 -41.31 3.49
C ASP A 257 -12.98 -41.05 4.94
N THR A 258 -12.24 -39.96 5.14
CA THR A 258 -11.76 -39.57 6.46
C THR A 258 -12.91 -39.14 7.37
N ILE A 259 -13.89 -38.41 6.83
CA ILE A 259 -15.07 -37.94 7.58
C ILE A 259 -15.96 -39.13 7.96
N ARG A 260 -16.22 -40.05 7.02
CA ARG A 260 -16.99 -41.30 7.24
C ARG A 260 -16.42 -42.08 8.42
N ASN A 261 -15.12 -42.39 8.37
CA ASN A 261 -14.45 -43.15 9.43
C ASN A 261 -14.62 -42.49 10.82
N LYS A 262 -14.54 -41.15 10.89
CA LYS A 262 -14.75 -40.42 12.14
C LYS A 262 -16.22 -40.46 12.59
N ALA A 263 -17.16 -40.32 11.66
CA ALA A 263 -18.60 -40.37 11.91
C ALA A 263 -19.01 -41.74 12.49
N GLU A 264 -18.58 -42.83 11.86
CA GLU A 264 -18.87 -44.20 12.33
C GLU A 264 -18.31 -44.44 13.73
N ILE A 265 -17.05 -44.06 13.98
CA ILE A 265 -16.44 -44.18 15.32
C ILE A 265 -17.23 -43.36 16.35
N ALA A 266 -17.73 -42.18 16.00
CA ALA A 266 -18.53 -41.36 16.88
C ALA A 266 -19.88 -42.02 17.21
N VAL A 267 -20.58 -42.57 16.20
CA VAL A 267 -21.83 -43.34 16.39
C VAL A 267 -21.58 -44.59 17.26
N LEU A 268 -20.50 -45.33 17.04
CA LEU A 268 -20.12 -46.50 17.85
C LEU A 268 -19.71 -46.13 19.29
N ARG A 269 -19.24 -44.91 19.53
CA ARG A 269 -19.02 -44.41 20.89
C ARG A 269 -20.35 -44.07 21.56
N LEU A 270 -21.28 -43.48 20.81
CA LEU A 270 -22.60 -43.11 21.30
C LEU A 270 -23.40 -44.36 21.70
N SER A 271 -23.25 -45.45 20.95
CA SER A 271 -23.86 -46.75 21.28
C SER A 271 -23.42 -47.36 22.61
N LYS A 272 -22.37 -46.84 23.26
CA LYS A 272 -21.95 -47.29 24.60
C LYS A 272 -22.82 -46.71 25.70
N THR A 273 -23.62 -45.69 25.40
CA THR A 273 -24.56 -45.07 26.34
C THR A 273 -25.82 -45.93 26.42
N THR A 274 -26.21 -46.33 27.63
CA THR A 274 -27.32 -47.29 27.86
C THR A 274 -28.70 -46.78 27.43
N SER A 275 -28.87 -45.48 27.18
CA SER A 275 -30.14 -44.85 26.80
C SER A 275 -30.45 -44.88 25.31
N GLU A 276 -29.48 -45.19 24.45
CA GLU A 276 -29.64 -45.03 22.99
C GLU A 276 -30.41 -46.17 22.32
N ASP A 277 -31.24 -45.83 21.34
CA ASP A 277 -31.91 -46.80 20.47
C ASP A 277 -30.94 -47.30 19.38
N ILE A 278 -30.56 -48.59 19.48
CA ILE A 278 -29.68 -49.25 18.50
C ILE A 278 -30.26 -49.18 17.09
N SER A 279 -31.59 -49.22 16.92
CA SER A 279 -32.25 -49.08 15.62
C SER A 279 -32.02 -47.69 15.03
N ALA A 280 -32.07 -46.65 15.87
CA ALA A 280 -31.81 -45.27 15.47
C ALA A 280 -30.35 -45.06 15.08
N LEU A 281 -29.41 -45.58 15.88
CA LEU A 281 -27.98 -45.54 15.56
C LEU A 281 -27.64 -46.32 14.28
N GLN A 282 -28.31 -47.45 14.04
CA GLN A 282 -28.19 -48.19 12.78
C GLN A 282 -28.70 -47.35 11.59
N GLY A 283 -29.77 -46.58 11.78
CA GLY A 283 -30.25 -45.61 10.80
C GLY A 283 -29.17 -44.58 10.43
N LEU A 284 -28.46 -44.03 11.42
CA LEU A 284 -27.36 -43.09 11.19
C LEU A 284 -26.22 -43.70 10.37
N VAL A 285 -25.78 -44.91 10.71
CA VAL A 285 -24.71 -45.61 9.98
C VAL A 285 -25.11 -45.81 8.51
N ARG A 286 -26.36 -46.21 8.25
CA ARG A 286 -26.86 -46.38 6.87
C ARG A 286 -26.86 -45.09 6.07
N ILE A 287 -27.19 -43.96 6.71
CA ILE A 287 -27.12 -42.65 6.05
C ILE A 287 -25.66 -42.31 5.72
N ILE A 288 -24.74 -42.54 6.67
CA ILE A 288 -23.30 -42.30 6.50
C ILE A 288 -22.76 -43.12 5.31
N GLU A 289 -23.03 -44.43 5.28
CA GLU A 289 -22.62 -45.34 4.20
C GLU A 289 -23.17 -44.88 2.85
N ALA A 290 -24.48 -44.65 2.76
CA ALA A 290 -25.11 -44.21 1.52
C ALA A 290 -24.57 -42.86 1.03
N THR A 291 -24.17 -41.95 1.93
CA THR A 291 -23.58 -40.66 1.55
C THR A 291 -22.16 -40.81 0.98
N GLU A 292 -21.40 -41.78 1.48
CA GLU A 292 -20.09 -42.12 0.92
C GLU A 292 -20.23 -42.81 -0.44
N ASP A 293 -21.18 -43.73 -0.61
CA ASP A 293 -21.46 -44.36 -1.92
C ASP A 293 -21.81 -43.32 -3.01
N ILE A 294 -22.54 -42.25 -2.65
CA ILE A 294 -22.79 -41.10 -3.56
C ILE A 294 -21.47 -40.45 -3.98
N SER A 295 -20.55 -40.26 -3.03
CA SER A 295 -19.25 -39.63 -3.25
C SER A 295 -18.33 -40.51 -4.11
N ASP A 296 -18.35 -41.82 -3.90
CA ASP A 296 -17.62 -42.80 -4.70
C ASP A 296 -18.10 -42.83 -6.13
N SER A 297 -19.42 -42.80 -6.32
CA SER A 297 -20.05 -42.73 -7.64
C SER A 297 -19.68 -41.43 -8.36
N ALA A 298 -19.67 -40.29 -7.66
CA ALA A 298 -19.19 -39.02 -8.21
C ALA A 298 -17.70 -39.10 -8.61
N ASN A 299 -16.86 -39.73 -7.79
CA ASN A 299 -15.45 -39.94 -8.10
C ASN A 299 -15.27 -40.86 -9.32
N GLN A 300 -16.13 -41.88 -9.50
CA GLN A 300 -16.13 -42.74 -10.68
C GLN A 300 -16.44 -41.94 -11.95
N ILE A 301 -17.41 -41.03 -11.90
CA ILE A 301 -17.71 -40.10 -13.00
C ILE A 301 -16.45 -39.27 -13.32
N ALA A 302 -15.84 -38.63 -12.34
CA ALA A 302 -14.65 -37.80 -12.52
C ALA A 302 -13.44 -38.59 -13.08
N LYS A 303 -13.23 -39.83 -12.63
CA LYS A 303 -12.13 -40.70 -13.09
C LYS A 303 -12.18 -40.98 -14.61
N THR A 304 -13.34 -40.88 -15.25
CA THR A 304 -13.43 -41.02 -16.72
C THR A 304 -12.61 -39.97 -17.47
N VAL A 305 -12.54 -38.74 -16.92
CA VAL A 305 -11.76 -37.62 -17.46
C VAL A 305 -10.27 -37.82 -17.19
N LEU A 306 -9.92 -38.27 -15.99
CA LEU A 306 -8.52 -38.55 -15.61
C LEU A 306 -7.93 -39.73 -16.38
N ALA A 307 -8.76 -40.70 -16.76
CA ALA A 307 -8.38 -41.82 -17.61
C ALA A 307 -8.22 -41.45 -19.09
N GLU A 308 -8.42 -40.18 -19.46
CA GLU A 308 -8.30 -39.64 -20.83
C GLU A 308 -9.17 -40.41 -21.84
N LEU A 309 -10.36 -40.84 -21.41
CA LEU A 309 -11.32 -41.46 -22.30
C LEU A 309 -11.82 -40.43 -23.33
N PRO A 310 -12.08 -40.85 -24.59
CA PRO A 310 -12.56 -39.94 -25.62
C PRO A 310 -13.92 -39.35 -25.25
N SER A 311 -14.02 -38.01 -25.19
CA SER A 311 -15.30 -37.33 -24.96
C SER A 311 -16.22 -37.50 -26.16
N HIS A 312 -17.47 -37.89 -25.90
CA HIS A 312 -18.49 -38.05 -26.94
C HIS A 312 -19.27 -36.73 -27.13
N PRO A 313 -19.57 -36.28 -28.36
CA PRO A 313 -20.30 -35.03 -28.61
C PRO A 313 -21.66 -34.89 -27.92
N ILE A 314 -22.26 -36.02 -27.53
CA ILE A 314 -23.51 -36.05 -26.75
C ILE A 314 -23.34 -35.37 -25.39
N ILE A 315 -22.16 -35.49 -24.78
CA ILE A 315 -21.87 -34.87 -23.48
C ILE A 315 -22.03 -33.35 -23.59
N GLU A 316 -21.46 -32.74 -24.63
CA GLU A 316 -21.58 -31.31 -24.91
C GLU A 316 -23.05 -30.88 -25.11
N LEU A 317 -23.83 -31.66 -25.88
CA LEU A 317 -25.27 -31.41 -26.06
C LEU A 317 -26.07 -31.53 -24.75
N VAL A 318 -25.65 -32.40 -23.83
CA VAL A 318 -26.25 -32.49 -22.50
C VAL A 318 -25.92 -31.25 -21.66
N VAL A 319 -24.73 -30.65 -21.81
CA VAL A 319 -24.38 -29.36 -21.16
C VAL A 319 -25.29 -28.24 -21.62
N GLU A 320 -25.43 -28.10 -22.95
CA GLU A 320 -26.19 -26.98 -23.52
C GLU A 320 -27.65 -26.99 -23.06
N GLU A 321 -28.22 -28.17 -22.87
CA GLU A 321 -29.63 -28.31 -22.49
C GLU A 321 -29.86 -28.60 -21.00
N SER A 322 -28.82 -28.63 -20.17
CA SER A 322 -28.97 -28.84 -18.73
C SER A 322 -29.49 -27.57 -18.04
N THR A 323 -30.31 -27.76 -17.00
CA THR A 323 -30.91 -26.65 -16.25
C THR A 323 -29.88 -25.92 -15.38
N GLU A 324 -28.94 -26.68 -14.80
CA GLU A 324 -27.85 -26.15 -13.99
C GLU A 324 -26.50 -26.53 -14.60
N ASN A 325 -25.63 -25.54 -14.73
CA ASN A 325 -24.29 -25.67 -15.29
C ASN A 325 -23.26 -25.12 -14.32
N ILE A 326 -22.05 -25.69 -14.39
CA ILE A 326 -20.91 -25.19 -13.63
C ILE A 326 -20.20 -24.12 -14.44
N PHE A 327 -19.87 -23.02 -13.78
CA PHE A 327 -19.13 -21.92 -14.35
C PHE A 327 -17.88 -21.64 -13.53
N GLU A 328 -16.85 -21.17 -14.21
CA GLU A 328 -15.59 -20.75 -13.62
C GLU A 328 -15.37 -19.28 -13.97
N MET A 329 -15.01 -18.47 -12.98
CA MET A 329 -14.72 -17.05 -13.18
C MET A 329 -13.50 -16.65 -12.36
N ILE A 330 -12.57 -15.96 -13.01
CA ILE A 330 -11.42 -15.34 -12.34
C ILE A 330 -11.87 -13.97 -11.81
N VAL A 331 -11.61 -13.71 -10.54
CA VAL A 331 -11.97 -12.45 -9.89
C VAL A 331 -10.91 -11.41 -10.21
N GLU A 332 -11.26 -10.47 -11.07
CA GLU A 332 -10.40 -9.33 -11.42
C GLU A 332 -10.47 -8.21 -10.37
N HIS A 333 -9.52 -7.26 -10.42
CA HIS A 333 -9.49 -6.12 -9.48
C HIS A 333 -10.77 -5.27 -9.52
N SER A 334 -11.34 -5.13 -10.72
CA SER A 334 -12.54 -4.35 -11.01
C SER A 334 -13.85 -5.10 -10.72
N SER A 335 -13.79 -6.40 -10.44
CA SER A 335 -14.97 -7.22 -10.18
C SER A 335 -15.82 -6.68 -9.02
N SER A 336 -17.14 -6.81 -9.11
CA SER A 336 -18.07 -6.26 -8.11
C SER A 336 -18.10 -7.08 -6.82
N ILE A 337 -17.54 -8.29 -6.84
CA ILE A 337 -17.55 -9.24 -5.71
C ILE A 337 -16.25 -9.23 -4.89
N VAL A 338 -15.26 -8.41 -5.24
CA VAL A 338 -14.02 -8.26 -4.47
C VAL A 338 -14.33 -7.81 -3.04
N ASP A 339 -13.68 -8.46 -2.06
CA ASP A 339 -13.82 -8.24 -0.61
C ASP A 339 -15.21 -8.51 -0.01
N LYS A 340 -16.17 -8.91 -0.85
CA LYS A 340 -17.47 -9.41 -0.41
C LYS A 340 -17.37 -10.84 0.11
N THR A 341 -18.26 -11.23 1.01
CA THR A 341 -18.31 -12.60 1.53
C THR A 341 -19.13 -13.52 0.62
N VAL A 342 -18.88 -14.83 0.69
CA VAL A 342 -19.49 -15.82 -0.21
C VAL A 342 -21.04 -15.80 -0.25
N PRO A 343 -21.77 -15.81 0.89
CA PRO A 343 -23.23 -15.72 0.92
C PRO A 343 -23.75 -14.35 1.35
N ALA A 344 -22.89 -13.35 1.49
CA ALA A 344 -23.31 -11.99 1.81
C ALA A 344 -22.41 -10.96 1.12
N GLY A 345 -22.12 -11.22 -0.15
CA GLY A 345 -21.93 -10.19 -1.14
C GLY A 345 -23.24 -9.69 -1.76
N ASN A 346 -24.41 -10.11 -1.26
CA ASN A 346 -25.74 -9.70 -1.72
C ASN A 346 -25.91 -9.73 -3.25
N TYR A 347 -25.16 -10.58 -3.96
CA TYR A 347 -25.10 -10.51 -5.41
C TYR A 347 -25.19 -11.89 -6.03
N LEU A 348 -24.32 -12.83 -5.65
CA LEU A 348 -24.46 -14.23 -6.07
C LEU A 348 -25.77 -14.85 -5.56
N ASP A 349 -26.13 -14.54 -4.32
CA ASP A 349 -27.36 -15.01 -3.66
C ASP A 349 -28.63 -14.44 -4.33
N GLU A 350 -28.57 -13.20 -4.83
CA GLU A 350 -29.66 -12.58 -5.59
C GLU A 350 -29.98 -13.35 -6.87
N PHE A 351 -28.96 -13.93 -7.52
CA PHE A 351 -29.10 -14.74 -8.74
C PHE A 351 -29.33 -16.23 -8.44
N GLY A 352 -29.43 -16.66 -7.18
CA GLY A 352 -29.51 -18.08 -6.84
C GLY A 352 -28.24 -18.87 -7.20
N ILE A 353 -27.08 -18.20 -7.29
CA ILE A 353 -25.81 -18.81 -7.66
C ILE A 353 -25.13 -19.39 -6.42
N ARG A 354 -24.80 -20.69 -6.47
CA ARG A 354 -24.09 -21.41 -5.41
C ARG A 354 -22.61 -21.49 -5.71
N VAL A 355 -21.77 -20.96 -4.82
CA VAL A 355 -20.32 -21.12 -4.90
C VAL A 355 -19.94 -22.52 -4.41
N LEU A 356 -19.40 -23.35 -5.31
CA LEU A 356 -18.94 -24.71 -5.02
C LEU A 356 -17.52 -24.69 -4.43
N ALA A 357 -16.63 -23.89 -5.01
CA ALA A 357 -15.25 -23.79 -4.56
C ALA A 357 -14.60 -22.44 -4.91
N ILE A 358 -13.61 -22.05 -4.11
CA ILE A 358 -12.68 -20.95 -4.42
C ILE A 358 -11.27 -21.53 -4.52
N LYS A 359 -10.63 -21.34 -5.67
CA LYS A 359 -9.24 -21.71 -5.92
C LYS A 359 -8.34 -20.51 -5.65
N ARG A 360 -7.28 -20.73 -4.86
CA ARG A 360 -6.20 -19.79 -4.56
C ARG A 360 -4.86 -20.46 -4.80
N THR A 361 -3.78 -19.67 -4.86
CA THR A 361 -2.40 -20.17 -4.92
C THR A 361 -2.07 -21.14 -3.79
N ALA A 362 -2.68 -20.98 -2.60
CA ALA A 362 -2.47 -21.84 -1.44
C ALA A 362 -3.27 -23.16 -1.46
N GLY A 363 -4.23 -23.33 -2.38
CA GLY A 363 -5.08 -24.52 -2.47
C GLY A 363 -6.54 -24.21 -2.81
N HIS A 364 -7.39 -25.22 -2.68
CA HIS A 364 -8.83 -25.15 -2.98
C HIS A 364 -9.63 -25.07 -1.67
N TYR A 365 -10.57 -24.12 -1.61
CA TYR A 365 -11.51 -23.93 -0.51
C TYR A 365 -12.89 -24.40 -0.97
N PHE A 366 -13.34 -25.54 -0.46
CA PHE A 366 -14.62 -26.18 -0.80
C PHE A 366 -15.76 -25.60 0.02
N LYS A 367 -16.94 -25.45 -0.59
CA LYS A 367 -18.16 -24.88 0.01
C LYS A 367 -17.79 -23.77 1.02
N PRO A 368 -17.16 -22.69 0.54
CA PRO A 368 -16.55 -21.71 1.42
C PRO A 368 -17.57 -21.15 2.42
N ARG A 369 -17.18 -21.09 3.70
CA ARG A 369 -18.03 -20.63 4.82
C ARG A 369 -18.63 -19.25 4.57
N ARG A 370 -19.69 -18.90 5.31
CA ARG A 370 -20.41 -17.65 5.10
C ARG A 370 -19.55 -16.39 5.20
N ARG A 371 -18.47 -16.45 5.96
CA ARG A 371 -17.57 -15.32 6.21
C ARG A 371 -16.38 -15.28 5.26
N THR A 372 -16.26 -16.24 4.34
CA THR A 372 -15.13 -16.32 3.40
C THR A 372 -15.20 -15.14 2.46
N LYS A 373 -14.22 -14.23 2.55
CA LYS A 373 -14.08 -13.11 1.63
C LYS A 373 -13.47 -13.57 0.31
N ILE A 374 -14.07 -13.12 -0.78
CA ILE A 374 -13.54 -13.28 -2.13
C ILE A 374 -12.42 -12.26 -2.34
N ARG A 375 -11.30 -12.70 -2.91
CA ARG A 375 -10.11 -11.87 -3.14
C ARG A 375 -9.80 -11.79 -4.63
N VAL A 376 -9.08 -10.75 -5.02
CA VAL A 376 -8.58 -10.64 -6.38
C VAL A 376 -7.63 -11.81 -6.70
N GLY A 377 -7.78 -12.37 -7.89
CA GLY A 377 -7.05 -13.55 -8.35
C GLY A 377 -7.64 -14.87 -7.86
N ASP A 378 -8.68 -14.85 -7.03
CA ASP A 378 -9.46 -16.05 -6.73
C ASP A 378 -10.11 -16.56 -8.02
N THR A 379 -10.17 -17.88 -8.19
CA THR A 379 -11.01 -18.49 -9.22
C THR A 379 -12.22 -19.12 -8.55
N ILE A 380 -13.40 -18.58 -8.84
CA ILE A 380 -14.65 -19.03 -8.26
C ILE A 380 -15.27 -20.07 -9.19
N ILE A 381 -15.56 -21.24 -8.64
CA ILE A 381 -16.34 -22.28 -9.29
C ILE A 381 -17.73 -22.23 -8.68
N PHE A 382 -18.74 -21.99 -9.50
CA PHE A 382 -20.13 -21.84 -9.05
C PHE A 382 -21.11 -22.58 -9.97
N THR A 383 -22.29 -22.87 -9.44
CA THR A 383 -23.40 -23.50 -10.16
C THR A 383 -24.69 -22.71 -9.93
N GLY A 384 -25.61 -22.79 -10.89
CA GLY A 384 -26.91 -22.16 -10.81
C GLY A 384 -27.69 -22.36 -12.09
N LEU A 385 -28.91 -21.82 -12.13
CA LEU A 385 -29.71 -21.80 -13.35
C LEU A 385 -28.95 -21.06 -14.45
N ARG A 386 -28.92 -21.64 -15.66
CA ARG A 386 -28.13 -21.11 -16.79
C ARG A 386 -28.37 -19.62 -17.03
N ASP A 387 -29.64 -19.19 -17.05
CA ASP A 387 -30.01 -17.80 -17.31
C ASP A 387 -29.51 -16.87 -16.20
N ALA A 388 -29.52 -17.33 -14.95
CA ALA A 388 -29.04 -16.56 -13.81
C ALA A 388 -27.50 -16.41 -13.82
N CYS A 389 -26.77 -17.49 -14.13
CA CYS A 389 -25.32 -17.43 -14.28
C CYS A 389 -24.89 -16.52 -15.44
N ASN A 390 -25.60 -16.57 -16.58
CA ASN A 390 -25.33 -15.69 -17.71
C ASN A 390 -25.59 -14.21 -17.35
N ALA A 391 -26.70 -13.92 -16.67
CA ALA A 391 -27.04 -12.56 -16.23
C ALA A 391 -25.99 -12.03 -15.24
N PHE A 392 -25.52 -12.87 -14.31
CA PHE A 392 -24.44 -12.54 -13.39
C PHE A 392 -23.12 -12.23 -14.13
N GLN A 393 -22.72 -13.08 -15.08
CA GLN A 393 -21.50 -12.85 -15.86
C GLN A 393 -21.57 -11.54 -16.67
N GLN A 394 -22.72 -11.24 -17.29
CA GLN A 394 -22.91 -9.98 -18.00
C GLN A 394 -22.80 -8.77 -17.07
N ARG A 395 -23.45 -8.84 -15.90
CA ARG A 395 -23.43 -7.73 -14.94
C ARG A 395 -22.05 -7.52 -14.31
N GLU A 396 -21.24 -8.57 -14.18
CA GLU A 396 -19.83 -8.43 -13.81
C GLU A 396 -19.02 -7.74 -14.91
N VAL A 397 -19.23 -8.10 -16.18
CA VAL A 397 -18.56 -7.42 -17.31
C VAL A 397 -18.94 -5.93 -17.33
N GLU A 398 -20.23 -5.60 -17.19
CA GLU A 398 -20.70 -4.21 -17.10
C GLU A 398 -20.09 -3.46 -15.91
N ALA A 399 -20.04 -4.09 -14.72
CA ALA A 399 -19.45 -3.48 -13.53
C ALA A 399 -17.94 -3.24 -13.68
N VAL A 400 -17.24 -4.13 -14.39
CA VAL A 400 -15.83 -3.97 -14.73
C VAL A 400 -15.65 -2.76 -15.65
N GLU A 401 -16.45 -2.64 -16.72
CA GLU A 401 -16.41 -1.50 -17.63
C GLU A 401 -16.72 -0.17 -16.91
N GLU A 402 -17.71 -0.15 -16.01
CA GLU A 402 -18.05 1.04 -15.21
C GLU A 402 -16.89 1.47 -14.29
N LYS A 403 -16.28 0.53 -13.57
CA LYS A 403 -15.12 0.84 -12.71
C LYS A 403 -13.89 1.25 -13.51
N GLU A 404 -13.63 0.63 -14.66
CA GLU A 404 -12.54 1.05 -15.54
C GLU A 404 -12.75 2.47 -16.05
N ALA A 405 -13.99 2.83 -16.42
CA ALA A 405 -14.35 4.20 -16.80
C ALA A 405 -14.17 5.19 -15.63
N GLU A 406 -14.51 4.81 -14.40
CA GLU A 406 -14.28 5.62 -13.19
C GLU A 406 -12.78 5.79 -12.90
N ILE A 407 -11.98 4.73 -13.06
CA ILE A 407 -10.51 4.79 -12.95
C ILE A 407 -9.93 5.70 -14.05
N GLU A 408 -10.44 5.63 -15.28
CA GLU A 408 -9.98 6.52 -16.35
C GLU A 408 -10.37 7.99 -16.07
N ALA A 409 -11.56 8.22 -15.54
CA ALA A 409 -12.02 9.56 -15.15
C ALA A 409 -11.18 10.14 -14.00
N THR A 410 -10.85 9.34 -12.99
CA THR A 410 -9.98 9.75 -11.87
C THR A 410 -8.55 9.98 -12.32
N LYS A 411 -8.01 9.18 -13.26
CA LYS A 411 -6.70 9.44 -13.90
C LYS A 411 -6.69 10.76 -14.65
N LYS A 412 -7.73 11.07 -15.44
CA LYS A 412 -7.86 12.37 -16.13
C LYS A 412 -7.98 13.53 -15.14
N ALA A 413 -8.71 13.36 -14.03
CA ALA A 413 -8.78 14.36 -12.97
C ALA A 413 -7.41 14.57 -12.29
N ALA A 414 -6.67 13.49 -12.03
CA ALA A 414 -5.33 13.54 -11.46
C ALA A 414 -4.37 14.31 -12.37
N GLU A 415 -4.40 14.06 -13.70
CA GLU A 415 -3.59 14.79 -14.69
C GLU A 415 -3.79 16.31 -14.65
N LEU A 416 -5.01 16.78 -14.34
CA LEU A 416 -5.30 18.22 -14.22
C LEU A 416 -4.69 18.85 -12.96
N VAL A 417 -4.49 18.07 -11.90
CA VAL A 417 -3.96 18.53 -10.60
C VAL A 417 -2.42 18.41 -10.53
N VAL A 418 -1.80 17.64 -11.44
CA VAL A 418 -0.34 17.45 -11.50
C VAL A 418 0.39 18.78 -11.53
N ASP A 419 -0.03 19.73 -12.37
CA ASP A 419 0.70 20.99 -12.55
C ASP A 419 0.70 21.83 -11.26
N ASP A 420 -0.44 21.95 -10.58
CA ASP A 420 -0.58 22.69 -9.31
C ASP A 420 0.22 22.06 -8.16
N VAL A 421 0.24 20.72 -8.07
CA VAL A 421 1.01 20.02 -7.01
C VAL A 421 2.50 20.08 -7.29
N VAL A 422 2.91 19.90 -8.55
CA VAL A 422 4.31 19.99 -8.98
C VAL A 422 4.87 21.39 -8.76
N GLU A 423 4.09 22.44 -9.01
CA GLU A 423 4.51 23.82 -8.75
C GLU A 423 4.82 24.05 -7.25
N LYS A 424 3.89 23.64 -6.36
CA LYS A 424 4.06 23.75 -4.91
C LYS A 424 5.27 22.96 -4.40
N VAL A 425 5.40 21.70 -4.82
CA VAL A 425 6.52 20.83 -4.43
C VAL A 425 7.86 21.42 -4.90
N SER A 426 7.90 21.92 -6.13
CA SER A 426 9.13 22.50 -6.70
C SER A 426 9.53 23.79 -5.99
N GLU A 427 8.57 24.61 -5.58
CA GLU A 427 8.83 25.81 -4.80
C GLU A 427 9.38 25.50 -3.40
N GLU A 428 8.75 24.58 -2.67
CA GLU A 428 9.19 24.16 -1.34
C GLU A 428 10.59 23.53 -1.37
N VAL A 429 10.82 22.59 -2.28
CA VAL A 429 12.11 21.87 -2.39
C VAL A 429 13.22 22.82 -2.84
N SER A 430 12.98 23.64 -3.87
CA SER A 430 14.00 24.59 -4.36
C SER A 430 14.41 25.61 -3.31
N GLU A 431 13.48 26.08 -2.47
CA GLU A 431 13.79 27.05 -1.42
C GLU A 431 14.67 26.47 -0.31
N VAL A 432 14.35 25.27 0.17
CA VAL A 432 15.13 24.61 1.23
C VAL A 432 16.53 24.28 0.73
N THR A 433 16.63 23.67 -0.45
CA THR A 433 17.92 23.25 -1.02
C THR A 433 18.79 24.45 -1.41
N ALA A 434 18.20 25.51 -1.97
CA ALA A 434 18.95 26.72 -2.31
C ALA A 434 19.56 27.38 -1.07
N LYS A 435 18.81 27.46 0.03
CA LYS A 435 19.30 28.02 1.30
C LYS A 435 20.49 27.26 1.87
N GLU A 436 20.42 25.93 1.89
CA GLU A 436 21.50 25.10 2.44
C GLU A 436 22.77 25.13 1.56
N ALA A 437 22.61 24.97 0.25
CA ALA A 437 23.73 24.98 -0.69
C ALA A 437 24.45 26.35 -0.71
N SER A 438 23.67 27.44 -0.69
CA SER A 438 24.19 28.81 -0.67
C SER A 438 25.02 29.09 0.58
N LYS A 439 24.52 28.74 1.78
CA LYS A 439 25.23 28.94 3.05
C LYS A 439 26.58 28.20 3.07
N LYS A 440 26.60 26.96 2.58
CA LYS A 440 27.82 26.13 2.56
C LYS A 440 28.93 26.75 1.71
N ALA A 441 28.58 27.26 0.53
CA ALA A 441 29.55 27.88 -0.37
C ALA A 441 30.00 29.28 0.07
N VAL A 442 29.07 30.09 0.59
CA VAL A 442 29.37 31.45 1.04
C VAL A 442 30.37 31.47 2.18
N LYS A 443 30.32 30.49 3.10
CA LYS A 443 31.25 30.40 4.24
C LYS A 443 32.72 30.33 3.82
N GLU A 444 33.05 29.53 2.81
CA GLU A 444 34.43 29.37 2.32
C GLU A 444 34.91 30.60 1.54
N VAL A 445 34.01 31.23 0.79
CA VAL A 445 34.32 32.42 0.00
C VAL A 445 34.50 33.66 0.89
N ALA A 446 33.64 33.81 1.89
CA ALA A 446 33.65 34.94 2.80
C ALA A 446 34.89 34.96 3.70
N SER A 447 35.38 33.81 4.17
CA SER A 447 36.61 33.75 4.97
C SER A 447 37.84 34.18 4.18
N LYS A 448 38.02 33.65 2.97
CA LYS A 448 39.12 34.01 2.06
C LYS A 448 39.09 35.49 1.66
N ALA A 449 37.89 36.01 1.36
CA ALA A 449 37.72 37.43 1.05
C ALA A 449 38.03 38.33 2.26
N ALA A 450 37.58 37.94 3.46
CA ALA A 450 37.81 38.68 4.69
C ALA A 450 39.30 38.76 5.06
N GLU A 451 40.04 37.65 4.96
CA GLU A 451 41.48 37.62 5.22
C GLU A 451 42.25 38.57 4.29
N LYS A 452 42.04 38.43 2.98
CA LYS A 452 42.72 39.23 1.95
C LYS A 452 42.38 40.73 2.06
N ALA A 453 41.12 41.06 2.30
CA ALA A 453 40.67 42.43 2.50
C ALA A 453 41.26 43.04 3.78
N THR A 454 41.28 42.27 4.88
CA THR A 454 41.85 42.74 6.16
C THR A 454 43.34 42.98 6.04
N GLU A 455 44.10 42.08 5.41
CA GLU A 455 45.56 42.25 5.22
C GLU A 455 45.88 43.54 4.44
N LYS A 456 45.19 43.77 3.32
CA LYS A 456 45.37 44.97 2.47
C LYS A 456 44.97 46.25 3.22
N ALA A 457 43.86 46.22 3.95
CA ALA A 457 43.37 47.37 4.71
C ALA A 457 44.24 47.69 5.93
N SER A 458 44.83 46.67 6.59
CA SER A 458 45.70 46.84 7.75
C SER A 458 46.97 47.61 7.42
N LYS A 459 47.67 47.23 6.33
CA LYS A 459 48.90 47.91 5.88
C LYS A 459 48.67 49.39 5.56
N LYS A 460 47.54 49.70 4.89
CA LYS A 460 47.15 51.07 4.56
C LYS A 460 46.74 51.87 5.79
N ALA A 461 45.90 51.29 6.66
CA ALA A 461 45.40 51.95 7.86
C ALA A 461 46.51 52.27 8.87
N ALA A 462 47.50 51.38 9.03
CA ALA A 462 48.65 51.61 9.91
C ALA A 462 49.48 52.82 9.45
N SER A 463 49.76 52.92 8.14
CA SER A 463 50.51 54.06 7.58
C SER A 463 49.78 55.40 7.74
N GLU A 464 48.48 55.45 7.41
CA GLU A 464 47.68 56.68 7.52
C GLU A 464 47.53 57.12 8.99
N ALA A 465 47.32 56.17 9.91
CA ALA A 465 47.15 56.47 11.34
C ALA A 465 48.46 56.91 12.01
N ALA A 466 49.60 56.31 11.62
CA ALA A 466 50.91 56.69 12.13
C ALA A 466 51.28 58.12 11.72
N GLU A 467 51.08 58.51 10.45
CA GLU A 467 51.34 59.88 9.98
C GLU A 467 50.50 60.93 10.76
N GLU A 468 49.20 60.68 10.93
CA GLU A 468 48.28 61.58 11.64
C GLU A 468 48.63 61.72 13.14
N ALA A 469 49.01 60.61 13.80
CA ALA A 469 49.42 60.60 15.20
C ALA A 469 50.80 61.27 15.41
N VAL A 470 51.77 60.98 14.54
CA VAL A 470 53.13 61.55 14.61
C VAL A 470 53.09 63.07 14.43
N GLU A 471 52.26 63.59 13.53
CA GLU A 471 52.14 65.04 13.32
C GLU A 471 51.61 65.77 14.56
N THR A 472 50.61 65.21 15.23
CA THR A 472 50.05 65.82 16.46
C THR A 472 51.02 65.75 17.64
N VAL A 473 51.78 64.67 17.78
CA VAL A 473 52.75 64.49 18.87
C VAL A 473 54.05 65.27 18.62
N THR A 474 54.58 65.29 17.40
CA THR A 474 55.79 66.06 17.05
C THR A 474 55.59 67.55 17.26
N LYS A 475 54.39 68.09 17.02
CA LYS A 475 54.09 69.49 17.32
C LYS A 475 54.25 69.81 18.81
N LYS A 476 53.74 68.95 19.70
CA LYS A 476 53.90 69.09 21.17
C LYS A 476 55.34 68.87 21.62
N MET A 477 56.05 67.91 21.01
CA MET A 477 57.46 67.65 21.32
C MET A 477 58.37 68.79 20.93
N THR A 478 58.12 69.44 19.79
CA THR A 478 58.99 70.51 19.27
C THR A 478 59.08 71.66 20.27
N GLU A 479 57.96 72.03 20.90
CA GLU A 479 57.93 73.04 21.97
C GLU A 479 58.70 72.58 23.21
N LYS A 480 58.57 71.30 23.60
CA LYS A 480 59.21 70.72 24.79
C LYS A 480 60.74 70.59 24.60
N ILE A 481 61.19 70.04 23.47
CA ILE A 481 62.61 69.85 23.10
C ILE A 481 63.34 71.20 23.04
N VAL A 482 62.77 72.19 22.35
CA VAL A 482 63.38 73.52 22.26
C VAL A 482 63.52 74.14 23.65
N SER A 483 62.53 73.97 24.52
CA SER A 483 62.59 74.51 25.89
C SER A 483 63.62 73.80 26.80
N GLU A 484 63.77 72.48 26.69
CA GLU A 484 64.69 71.70 27.52
C GLU A 484 66.13 71.74 27.02
N VAL A 485 66.37 71.57 25.72
CA VAL A 485 67.73 71.62 25.15
C VAL A 485 68.34 73.00 25.38
N VAL A 486 67.58 74.08 25.21
CA VAL A 486 68.06 75.44 25.52
C VAL A 486 68.33 75.61 27.03
N LYS A 487 67.45 75.13 27.91
CA LYS A 487 67.65 75.23 29.38
C LYS A 487 68.87 74.44 29.86
N GLU A 488 69.03 73.20 29.43
CA GLU A 488 70.11 72.30 29.87
C GLU A 488 71.47 72.71 29.27
N THR A 489 71.52 73.13 28.00
CA THR A 489 72.77 73.59 27.36
C THR A 489 73.30 74.89 28.00
N ILE A 490 72.40 75.78 28.46
CA ILE A 490 72.77 76.98 29.22
C ILE A 490 73.31 76.60 30.62
N LYS A 491 72.81 75.54 31.26
CA LYS A 491 73.36 75.05 32.54
C LYS A 491 74.75 74.45 32.38
N THR A 492 75.00 73.66 31.32
CA THR A 492 76.28 72.98 31.11
C THR A 492 77.46 73.93 30.82
N LYS A 493 77.22 75.14 30.28
CA LYS A 493 78.29 76.14 30.03
C LYS A 493 78.64 77.06 31.21
N LYS A 494 77.97 76.96 32.37
CA LYS A 494 78.31 77.77 33.56
C LYS A 494 79.64 77.39 34.24
N ALA A 495 80.41 76.46 33.68
CA ALA A 495 81.64 75.93 34.27
C ALA A 495 82.81 75.83 33.26
N SER A 496 83.30 76.94 32.68
CA SER A 496 84.71 77.07 32.25
C SER A 496 85.08 78.48 31.74
N LYS A 497 86.01 79.14 32.49
CA LYS A 497 86.91 80.31 32.25
C LYS A 497 86.40 81.65 31.63
N PRO A 498 86.89 82.82 32.14
CA PRO A 498 86.39 84.16 31.79
C PRO A 498 87.22 84.86 30.71
N GLY A 499 86.54 85.52 29.76
CA GLY A 499 87.17 86.33 28.70
C GLY A 499 86.23 86.92 27.63
N LEU A 500 84.96 86.50 27.56
CA LEU A 500 83.97 86.98 26.57
C LEU A 500 82.81 87.73 27.25
N LYS A 501 82.19 88.69 26.55
CA LYS A 501 80.99 89.39 27.03
C LYS A 501 79.83 88.40 27.20
N GLU A 502 79.08 88.54 28.29
CA GLU A 502 78.03 87.59 28.71
C GLU A 502 76.88 87.48 27.68
N ASP A 503 76.66 88.51 26.86
CA ASP A 503 75.56 88.56 25.89
C ASP A 503 75.89 87.92 24.53
N GLU A 504 77.14 87.98 24.06
CA GLU A 504 77.57 87.30 22.82
C GLU A 504 77.68 85.78 23.03
N THR A 505 78.19 85.36 24.20
CA THR A 505 78.30 83.94 24.55
C THR A 505 76.92 83.26 24.69
N LYS A 506 75.91 83.97 25.23
CA LYS A 506 74.53 83.48 25.31
C LYS A 506 73.87 83.37 23.94
N LYS A 507 74.20 84.26 23.00
CA LYS A 507 73.63 84.22 21.63
C LYS A 507 74.18 83.03 20.83
N ILE A 508 75.49 82.80 20.87
CA ILE A 508 76.13 81.66 20.19
C ILE A 508 75.62 80.32 20.75
N VAL A 509 75.48 80.21 22.08
CA VAL A 509 74.94 79.01 22.73
C VAL A 509 73.46 78.80 22.39
N ARG A 510 72.68 79.87 22.24
CA ARG A 510 71.26 79.80 21.89
C ARG A 510 71.09 79.37 20.43
N ASP A 511 71.87 79.92 19.50
CA ASP A 511 71.82 79.58 18.08
C ASP A 511 72.30 78.13 17.83
N ALA A 512 73.33 77.68 18.54
CA ALA A 512 73.78 76.29 18.51
C ALA A 512 72.74 75.32 19.12
N ALA A 513 72.14 75.69 20.25
CA ALA A 513 71.07 74.90 20.87
C ALA A 513 69.80 74.83 20.00
N GLU A 514 69.46 75.90 19.29
CA GLU A 514 68.28 75.95 18.42
C GLU A 514 68.49 75.13 17.14
N ASN A 515 69.70 75.16 16.56
CA ASN A 515 70.06 74.32 15.42
C ASN A 515 70.14 72.83 15.80
N ALA A 516 70.71 72.52 16.95
CA ALA A 516 70.71 71.16 17.50
C ALA A 516 69.28 70.68 17.76
N ALA A 517 68.43 71.52 18.37
CA ALA A 517 67.01 71.21 18.59
C ALA A 517 66.25 70.95 17.28
N LYS A 518 66.46 71.75 16.23
CA LYS A 518 65.83 71.52 14.91
C LYS A 518 66.26 70.20 14.28
N LYS A 519 67.55 69.84 14.38
CA LYS A 519 68.06 68.57 13.86
C LYS A 519 67.52 67.37 14.67
N THR A 520 67.51 67.50 15.99
CA THR A 520 66.96 66.48 16.90
C THR A 520 65.46 66.29 16.70
N VAL A 521 64.67 67.35 16.48
CA VAL A 521 63.24 67.24 16.17
C VAL A 521 63.00 66.41 14.90
N ASN A 522 63.82 66.58 13.87
CA ASN A 522 63.71 65.79 12.64
C ASN A 522 64.13 64.32 12.83
N ASP A 523 65.18 64.06 13.60
CA ASP A 523 65.63 62.69 13.90
C ASP A 523 64.64 61.96 14.83
N VAL A 524 64.09 62.66 15.82
CA VAL A 524 63.02 62.17 16.71
C VAL A 524 61.76 61.89 15.91
N ARG A 525 61.34 62.79 15.02
CA ARG A 525 60.18 62.59 14.13
C ARG A 525 60.31 61.28 13.35
N LYS A 526 61.43 61.03 12.68
CA LYS A 526 61.63 59.80 11.89
C LYS A 526 61.62 58.53 12.74
N LYS A 527 62.23 58.57 13.94
CA LYS A 527 62.26 57.40 14.84
C LYS A 527 60.90 57.11 15.47
N VAL A 528 60.18 58.16 15.89
CA VAL A 528 58.82 58.04 16.41
C VAL A 528 57.89 57.56 15.31
N GLU A 529 58.03 58.06 14.08
CA GLU A 529 57.24 57.60 12.93
C GLU A 529 57.45 56.12 12.63
N GLN A 530 58.69 55.64 12.66
CA GLN A 530 58.99 54.23 12.47
C GLN A 530 58.43 53.36 13.62
N ALA A 531 58.66 53.75 14.87
CA ALA A 531 58.22 52.97 16.03
C ALA A 531 56.69 52.96 16.23
N VAL A 532 56.01 54.08 15.97
CA VAL A 532 54.54 54.16 16.00
C VAL A 532 53.93 53.30 14.88
N LYS A 533 54.56 53.26 13.71
CA LYS A 533 54.13 52.40 12.62
C LYS A 533 54.29 50.91 13.00
N GLU A 534 55.44 50.52 13.54
CA GLU A 534 55.69 49.14 14.00
C GLU A 534 54.72 48.70 15.11
N ALA A 535 54.47 49.56 16.12
CA ALA A 535 53.53 49.27 17.20
C ALA A 535 52.05 49.24 16.74
N ALA A 536 51.68 50.10 15.79
CA ALA A 536 50.35 50.06 15.19
C ALA A 536 50.15 48.79 14.36
N GLU A 537 51.16 48.35 13.62
CA GLU A 537 51.15 47.07 12.88
C GLU A 537 50.98 45.88 13.83
N GLU A 538 51.74 45.83 14.94
CA GLU A 538 51.66 44.76 15.95
C GLU A 538 50.29 44.71 16.65
N THR A 539 49.73 45.86 17.02
CA THR A 539 48.40 45.93 17.67
C THR A 539 47.27 45.54 16.72
N ILE A 540 47.41 45.85 15.42
CA ILE A 540 46.46 45.42 14.39
C ILE A 540 46.55 43.91 14.18
N GLU A 541 47.76 43.34 14.26
CA GLU A 541 47.99 41.89 14.18
C GLU A 541 47.37 41.17 15.39
N GLU A 542 47.55 41.67 16.61
CA GLU A 542 46.95 41.08 17.82
C GLU A 542 45.41 41.10 17.78
N LYS A 543 44.81 42.16 17.24
CA LYS A 543 43.34 42.30 17.13
C LYS A 543 42.77 41.77 15.81
N SER A 544 43.60 41.25 14.92
CA SER A 544 43.24 40.83 13.56
C SER A 544 42.13 39.77 13.57
N GLU A 545 42.18 38.81 14.49
CA GLU A 545 41.15 37.76 14.59
C GLU A 545 39.75 38.31 14.84
N THR A 546 39.63 39.36 15.66
CA THR A 546 38.34 39.98 15.96
C THR A 546 37.81 40.81 14.80
N VAL A 547 38.72 41.44 14.05
CA VAL A 547 38.39 42.19 12.83
C VAL A 547 37.95 41.23 11.73
N ILE A 548 38.73 40.16 11.48
CA ILE A 548 38.40 39.12 10.50
C ILE A 548 37.02 38.54 10.81
N LYS A 549 36.70 38.16 12.06
CA LYS A 549 35.37 37.65 12.43
C LYS A 549 34.22 38.60 12.07
N LYS A 550 34.38 39.92 12.25
CA LYS A 550 33.34 40.90 11.89
C LYS A 550 33.23 41.10 10.38
N VAL A 551 34.37 41.13 9.69
CA VAL A 551 34.46 41.26 8.23
C VAL A 551 33.87 40.02 7.54
N THR A 552 34.18 38.81 8.02
CA THR A 552 33.59 37.55 7.55
C THR A 552 32.08 37.56 7.71
N LYS A 553 31.53 37.97 8.85
CA LYS A 553 30.06 38.05 9.03
C LYS A 553 29.39 39.01 8.06
N ALA A 554 30.02 40.15 7.77
CA ALA A 554 29.49 41.12 6.81
C ALA A 554 29.55 40.58 5.37
N ALA A 555 30.63 39.88 5.02
CA ALA A 555 30.79 39.23 3.73
C ALA A 555 29.81 38.05 3.55
N GLU A 556 29.62 37.22 4.57
CA GLU A 556 28.67 36.10 4.58
C GLU A 556 27.24 36.58 4.34
N LYS A 557 26.82 37.64 5.04
CA LYS A 557 25.46 38.17 4.90
C LYS A 557 25.19 38.63 3.46
N LYS A 558 26.07 39.48 2.91
CA LYS A 558 25.86 40.06 1.58
C LYS A 558 25.99 39.02 0.46
N ALA A 559 26.92 38.08 0.59
CA ALA A 559 27.08 37.02 -0.40
C ALA A 559 25.91 36.01 -0.38
N THR A 560 25.28 35.78 0.78
CA THR A 560 24.07 34.93 0.87
C THR A 560 22.87 35.62 0.21
N GLU A 561 22.67 36.91 0.48
CA GLU A 561 21.55 37.70 -0.09
C GLU A 561 21.56 37.73 -1.63
N GLU A 562 22.73 37.72 -2.27
CA GLU A 562 22.82 37.75 -3.75
C GLU A 562 22.83 36.38 -4.41
N ILE A 563 23.25 35.32 -3.72
CA ILE A 563 23.39 33.99 -4.32
C ILE A 563 22.11 33.15 -4.20
N GLU A 564 21.36 33.32 -3.09
CA GLU A 564 20.15 32.56 -2.78
C GLU A 564 19.07 32.66 -3.87
N PRO A 565 18.68 33.84 -4.39
CA PRO A 565 17.68 33.91 -5.46
C PRO A 565 18.15 33.27 -6.77
N VAL A 566 19.44 33.39 -7.10
CA VAL A 566 20.03 32.83 -8.33
C VAL A 566 20.01 31.30 -8.30
N VAL A 567 20.29 30.70 -7.13
CA VAL A 567 20.25 29.25 -6.96
C VAL A 567 18.80 28.77 -6.92
N LYS A 568 17.88 29.48 -6.24
CA LYS A 568 16.46 29.11 -6.14
C LYS A 568 15.80 29.03 -7.52
N ASP A 569 15.92 30.07 -8.35
CA ASP A 569 15.25 30.12 -9.66
C ASP A 569 15.77 29.06 -10.63
N ALA A 570 17.08 28.81 -10.63
CA ALA A 570 17.69 27.84 -11.52
C ALA A 570 17.41 26.38 -11.08
N VAL A 571 17.34 26.12 -9.78
CA VAL A 571 16.95 24.80 -9.24
C VAL A 571 15.47 24.52 -9.52
N LYS A 572 14.59 25.52 -9.34
CA LYS A 572 13.13 25.38 -9.56
C LYS A 572 12.79 24.80 -10.95
N ILE A 573 13.44 25.29 -12.01
CA ILE A 573 13.18 24.83 -13.39
C ILE A 573 13.54 23.35 -13.58
N GLU A 574 14.65 22.91 -13.00
CA GLU A 574 15.10 21.52 -13.14
C GLU A 574 14.28 20.57 -12.26
N THR A 575 13.84 21.02 -11.08
CA THR A 575 12.96 20.25 -10.19
C THR A 575 11.56 20.09 -10.75
N GLU A 576 10.97 21.14 -11.35
CA GLU A 576 9.64 21.08 -11.97
C GLU A 576 9.57 20.02 -13.07
N ARG A 577 10.60 19.95 -13.92
CA ARG A 577 10.65 18.95 -15.01
C ARG A 577 10.74 17.51 -14.48
N ALA A 578 11.54 17.29 -13.45
CA ALA A 578 11.72 15.97 -12.85
C ALA A 578 10.45 15.52 -12.11
N ALA A 579 9.88 16.42 -11.30
CA ALA A 579 8.64 16.20 -10.56
C ALA A 579 7.47 15.92 -11.50
N LYS A 580 7.31 16.69 -12.60
CA LYS A 580 6.26 16.47 -13.60
C LYS A 580 6.38 15.09 -14.25
N LYS A 581 7.59 14.67 -14.61
CA LYS A 581 7.80 13.34 -15.20
C LYS A 581 7.41 12.23 -14.22
N ALA A 582 7.93 12.28 -12.99
CA ALA A 582 7.65 11.27 -11.96
C ALA A 582 6.15 11.18 -11.61
N ALA A 583 5.47 12.32 -11.46
CA ALA A 583 4.03 12.36 -11.24
C ALA A 583 3.24 11.71 -12.39
N THR A 584 3.60 11.97 -13.64
CA THR A 584 2.91 11.37 -14.80
C THR A 584 3.16 9.86 -14.94
N GLU A 585 4.32 9.35 -14.53
CA GLU A 585 4.61 7.91 -14.51
C GLU A 585 3.83 7.22 -13.38
N ALA A 586 3.77 7.82 -12.18
CA ALA A 586 3.01 7.30 -11.05
C ALA A 586 1.51 7.17 -11.34
N ILE A 587 0.91 8.13 -12.06
CA ILE A 587 -0.51 8.07 -12.48
C ILE A 587 -0.75 6.92 -13.47
N LYS A 588 0.22 6.64 -14.35
CA LYS A 588 0.09 5.56 -15.36
C LYS A 588 0.18 4.18 -14.73
N GLU A 589 1.10 3.99 -13.78
CA GLU A 589 1.35 2.70 -13.12
C GLU A 589 0.31 2.38 -12.04
N SER A 590 -0.41 3.37 -11.51
CA SER A 590 -1.42 3.11 -10.49
C SER A 590 -2.66 2.38 -11.04
N SER A 591 -3.03 1.29 -10.36
CA SER A 591 -4.25 0.52 -10.60
C SER A 591 -5.44 1.00 -9.75
N VAL A 592 -5.20 1.81 -8.70
CA VAL A 592 -6.23 2.33 -7.79
C VAL A 592 -5.89 3.76 -7.39
N VAL A 593 -6.80 4.70 -7.60
CA VAL A 593 -6.59 6.13 -7.31
C VAL A 593 -7.51 6.54 -6.16
N ASP A 594 -7.31 5.95 -4.98
CA ASP A 594 -8.09 6.32 -3.78
C ASP A 594 -7.69 7.71 -3.25
N ASP A 595 -6.49 8.19 -3.59
CA ASP A 595 -6.03 9.54 -3.29
C ASP A 595 -4.96 10.02 -4.31
N PRO A 596 -5.37 10.69 -5.40
CA PRO A 596 -4.44 11.13 -6.44
C PRO A 596 -3.44 12.18 -5.95
N GLU A 597 -3.83 13.03 -4.99
CA GLU A 597 -2.97 14.12 -4.54
C GLU A 597 -1.76 13.60 -3.76
N THR A 598 -1.94 12.61 -2.89
CA THR A 598 -0.83 12.03 -2.11
C THR A 598 0.15 11.26 -2.99
N ILE A 599 -0.35 10.44 -3.92
CA ILE A 599 0.49 9.70 -4.89
C ILE A 599 1.33 10.68 -5.73
N ILE A 600 0.69 11.74 -6.26
CA ILE A 600 1.38 12.77 -7.04
C ILE A 600 2.43 13.47 -6.18
N LYS A 601 2.07 13.86 -4.96
CA LYS A 601 2.96 14.61 -4.06
C LYS A 601 4.18 13.79 -3.66
N ASP A 602 4.01 12.53 -3.27
CA ASP A 602 5.13 11.68 -2.83
C ASP A 602 6.12 11.43 -3.97
N ALA A 603 5.62 11.01 -5.14
CA ALA A 603 6.46 10.79 -6.33
C ALA A 603 7.16 12.08 -6.80
N ALA A 604 6.44 13.22 -6.81
CA ALA A 604 7.00 14.51 -7.18
C ALA A 604 8.09 14.97 -6.19
N THR A 605 7.87 14.80 -4.87
CA THR A 605 8.82 15.25 -3.85
C THR A 605 10.12 14.45 -3.85
N GLU A 606 10.06 13.14 -4.05
CA GLU A 606 11.24 12.28 -4.12
C GLU A 606 12.12 12.64 -5.32
N ALA A 607 11.52 12.74 -6.51
CA ALA A 607 12.22 13.13 -7.73
C ALA A 607 12.76 14.57 -7.66
N ALA A 608 11.99 15.50 -7.10
CA ALA A 608 12.42 16.89 -6.93
C ALA A 608 13.64 16.99 -6.02
N LYS A 609 13.68 16.28 -4.89
CA LYS A 609 14.82 16.31 -3.96
C LYS A 609 16.11 15.82 -4.59
N GLU A 610 16.06 14.69 -5.30
CA GLU A 610 17.25 14.10 -5.92
C GLU A 610 17.88 15.03 -6.97
N VAL A 611 17.04 15.69 -7.78
CA VAL A 611 17.50 16.64 -8.79
C VAL A 611 17.94 17.96 -8.15
N ALA A 612 17.19 18.46 -7.16
CA ALA A 612 17.48 19.72 -6.50
C ALA A 612 18.90 19.75 -5.90
N GLU A 613 19.30 18.69 -5.19
CA GLU A 613 20.61 18.61 -4.55
C GLU A 613 21.74 18.64 -5.58
N LYS A 614 21.67 17.76 -6.59
CA LYS A 614 22.66 17.68 -7.68
C LYS A 614 22.77 18.97 -8.48
N SER A 615 21.65 19.67 -8.66
CA SER A 615 21.60 20.89 -9.46
C SER A 615 22.05 22.11 -8.68
N ALA A 616 21.66 22.22 -7.41
CA ALA A 616 22.13 23.27 -6.52
C ALA A 616 23.66 23.24 -6.39
N GLU A 617 24.27 22.07 -6.19
CA GLU A 617 25.74 21.94 -6.13
C GLU A 617 26.41 22.43 -7.43
N ARG A 618 25.91 21.99 -8.60
CA ARG A 618 26.46 22.39 -9.90
C ARG A 618 26.32 23.89 -10.17
N ILE A 619 25.18 24.49 -9.83
CA ILE A 619 24.90 25.92 -10.03
C ILE A 619 25.79 26.76 -9.11
N VAL A 620 25.91 26.35 -7.84
CA VAL A 620 26.78 26.98 -6.86
C VAL A 620 28.24 26.92 -7.30
N GLU A 621 28.70 25.79 -7.83
CA GLU A 621 30.10 25.66 -8.27
C GLU A 621 30.44 26.53 -9.48
N ARG A 622 29.56 26.56 -10.50
CA ARG A 622 29.83 27.26 -11.77
C ARG A 622 29.60 28.76 -11.70
N THR A 623 28.48 29.16 -11.09
CA THR A 623 27.96 30.53 -11.17
C THR A 623 27.95 31.15 -9.78
N GLY A 624 27.49 30.40 -8.78
CA GLY A 624 27.41 30.87 -7.40
C GLY A 624 28.74 31.35 -6.85
N LYS A 625 29.81 30.56 -6.97
CA LYS A 625 31.16 30.94 -6.49
C LYS A 625 31.59 32.31 -7.01
N ARG A 626 31.35 32.62 -8.28
CA ARG A 626 31.73 33.93 -8.89
C ARG A 626 30.92 35.08 -8.30
N VAL A 627 29.60 34.91 -8.20
CA VAL A 627 28.70 35.92 -7.63
C VAL A 627 29.01 36.15 -6.15
N ALA A 628 29.15 35.07 -5.37
CA ALA A 628 29.58 35.14 -3.97
C ALA A 628 30.94 35.80 -3.83
N THR A 629 31.93 35.48 -4.67
CA THR A 629 33.27 36.09 -4.55
C THR A 629 33.23 37.60 -4.71
N LYS A 630 32.53 38.09 -5.72
CA LYS A 630 32.45 39.53 -5.98
C LYS A 630 31.70 40.27 -4.86
N ALA A 631 30.55 39.72 -4.43
CA ALA A 631 29.77 40.31 -3.35
C ALA A 631 30.51 40.27 -2.00
N ALA A 632 31.19 39.15 -1.71
CA ALA A 632 31.99 38.98 -0.51
C ALA A 632 33.22 39.90 -0.50
N GLU A 633 33.95 40.03 -1.60
CA GLU A 633 35.12 40.92 -1.70
C GLU A 633 34.73 42.39 -1.51
N GLU A 634 33.67 42.87 -2.16
CA GLU A 634 33.21 44.26 -1.99
C GLU A 634 32.74 44.57 -0.57
N ALA A 635 32.04 43.63 0.07
CA ALA A 635 31.60 43.78 1.45
C ALA A 635 32.78 43.71 2.42
N ALA A 636 33.70 42.77 2.19
CA ALA A 636 34.88 42.57 3.01
C ALA A 636 35.80 43.79 2.95
N GLU A 637 36.05 44.37 1.78
CA GLU A 637 36.90 45.56 1.63
C GLU A 637 36.33 46.77 2.39
N LYS A 638 35.03 47.04 2.24
CA LYS A 638 34.35 48.13 2.97
C LYS A 638 34.32 47.92 4.49
N ALA A 639 34.12 46.69 4.94
CA ALA A 639 34.10 46.37 6.37
C ALA A 639 35.50 46.40 6.97
N ALA A 640 36.50 45.87 6.25
CA ALA A 640 37.89 45.86 6.65
C ALA A 640 38.41 47.28 6.80
N GLU A 641 38.24 48.16 5.81
CA GLU A 641 38.67 49.56 5.90
C GLU A 641 38.09 50.30 7.10
N ARG A 642 36.83 50.04 7.45
CA ARG A 642 36.17 50.68 8.60
C ARG A 642 36.70 50.18 9.94
N GLU A 643 36.85 48.87 10.08
CA GLU A 643 37.26 48.27 11.36
C GLU A 643 38.77 48.39 11.58
N THR A 644 39.61 48.19 10.55
CA THR A 644 41.07 48.37 10.66
C THR A 644 41.43 49.83 10.94
N LYS A 645 40.77 50.81 10.31
CA LYS A 645 41.03 52.24 10.57
C LYS A 645 40.69 52.66 12.00
N LYS A 646 39.63 52.09 12.61
CA LYS A 646 39.30 52.34 14.03
C LYS A 646 40.37 51.78 14.96
N VAL A 647 40.83 50.56 14.72
CA VAL A 647 41.87 49.90 15.53
C VAL A 647 43.21 50.64 15.37
N ALA A 648 43.60 50.93 14.12
CA ALA A 648 44.83 51.63 13.78
C ALA A 648 44.91 53.03 14.42
N LYS A 649 43.84 53.84 14.34
CA LYS A 649 43.82 55.18 14.94
C LYS A 649 43.98 55.16 16.47
N LYS A 650 43.38 54.18 17.14
CA LYS A 650 43.50 54.04 18.60
C LYS A 650 44.91 53.60 19.00
N ALA A 651 45.44 52.57 18.33
CA ALA A 651 46.77 52.04 18.57
C ALA A 651 47.87 53.06 18.28
N ALA A 652 47.82 53.72 17.12
CA ALA A 652 48.81 54.72 16.74
C ALA A 652 48.83 55.91 17.70
N LYS A 653 47.68 56.31 18.25
CA LYS A 653 47.61 57.38 19.25
C LYS A 653 48.24 56.98 20.59
N GLU A 654 47.93 55.79 21.09
CA GLU A 654 48.47 55.26 22.35
C GLU A 654 50.00 55.05 22.23
N ALA A 655 50.46 54.40 21.15
CA ALA A 655 51.89 54.20 20.89
C ALA A 655 52.64 55.52 20.67
N ALA A 656 52.04 56.49 19.99
CA ALA A 656 52.67 57.79 19.77
C ALA A 656 52.83 58.59 21.07
N GLU A 657 51.98 58.42 22.07
CA GLU A 657 52.14 59.10 23.37
C GLU A 657 53.24 58.44 24.23
N GLU A 658 53.37 57.12 24.19
CA GLU A 658 54.34 56.36 24.99
C GLU A 658 55.76 56.40 24.42
N VAL A 659 55.92 56.05 23.13
CA VAL A 659 57.22 56.08 22.42
C VAL A 659 57.80 57.48 22.40
N ALA A 660 56.92 58.48 22.39
CA ALA A 660 57.30 59.87 22.41
C ALA A 660 58.15 60.24 23.63
N GLU A 661 57.69 59.86 24.83
CA GLU A 661 58.37 60.22 26.07
C GLU A 661 59.73 59.52 26.17
N GLU A 662 59.83 58.27 25.75
CA GLU A 662 61.08 57.50 25.85
C GLU A 662 62.15 57.99 24.85
N VAL A 663 61.75 58.29 23.61
CA VAL A 663 62.67 58.80 22.57
C VAL A 663 63.11 60.23 22.88
N LEU A 664 62.23 61.05 23.46
CA LEU A 664 62.55 62.40 23.94
C LEU A 664 63.73 62.41 24.91
N GLU A 665 63.69 61.59 25.97
CA GLU A 665 64.73 61.58 27.00
C GLU A 665 66.11 61.19 26.46
N LYS A 666 66.16 60.20 25.57
CA LYS A 666 67.42 59.70 24.98
C LYS A 666 68.04 60.71 24.02
N GLU A 667 67.23 61.36 23.19
CA GLU A 667 67.75 62.27 22.15
C GLU A 667 67.99 63.69 22.67
N VAL A 668 67.24 64.18 23.66
CA VAL A 668 67.55 65.45 24.34
C VAL A 668 68.93 65.39 25.02
N LYS A 669 69.27 64.27 25.68
CA LYS A 669 70.62 64.08 26.27
C LYS A 669 71.75 64.15 25.24
N LYS A 670 71.57 63.51 24.07
CA LYS A 670 72.54 63.57 22.97
C LYS A 670 72.62 64.97 22.34
N ALA A 671 71.48 65.64 22.19
CA ALA A 671 71.41 66.99 21.62
C ALA A 671 72.13 68.02 22.50
N VAL A 672 71.96 67.94 23.84
CA VAL A 672 72.66 68.81 24.80
C VAL A 672 74.17 68.61 24.72
N GLN A 673 74.64 67.36 24.64
CA GLN A 673 76.07 67.07 24.45
C GLN A 673 76.61 67.64 23.14
N LYS A 674 75.86 67.47 22.04
CA LYS A 674 76.27 67.93 20.71
C LYS A 674 76.24 69.45 20.57
N ALA A 675 75.23 70.10 21.12
CA ALA A 675 75.14 71.56 21.20
C ALA A 675 76.27 72.14 22.06
N ALA A 676 76.64 71.47 23.16
CA ALA A 676 77.79 71.87 23.98
C ALA A 676 79.12 71.79 23.20
N THR A 677 79.31 70.75 22.37
CA THR A 677 80.49 70.62 21.49
C THR A 677 80.49 71.62 20.34
N GLU A 678 79.37 71.82 19.63
CA GLU A 678 79.27 72.78 18.52
C GLU A 678 79.42 74.23 19.00
N ALA A 679 78.90 74.57 20.19
CA ALA A 679 79.10 75.86 20.81
C ALA A 679 80.54 76.07 21.34
N ALA A 680 81.34 75.01 21.50
CA ALA A 680 82.76 75.11 21.83
C ALA A 680 83.61 75.29 20.55
N GLU A 681 83.23 74.64 19.45
CA GLU A 681 83.86 74.79 18.13
C GLU A 681 83.58 76.16 17.47
N GLN A 682 82.38 76.74 17.68
CA GLN A 682 82.09 78.09 17.18
C GLN A 682 82.78 79.19 17.98
N ALA A 683 82.91 79.03 19.31
CA ALA A 683 83.62 79.97 20.16
C ALA A 683 85.14 80.03 19.84
N THR A 684 85.71 78.99 19.22
CA THR A 684 87.11 78.94 18.79
C THR A 684 87.34 79.45 17.36
N LYS A 685 86.27 79.62 16.56
CA LYS A 685 86.35 80.17 15.19
C LYS A 685 86.26 81.69 15.12
N GLU A 686 85.71 82.36 16.13
CA GLU A 686 85.66 83.84 16.19
C GLU A 686 86.93 84.48 16.78
N GLU A 687 87.93 83.67 17.17
CA GLU A 687 89.22 84.15 17.73
C GLU A 687 90.32 84.38 16.68
N LYS A 688 89.96 84.57 15.39
CA LYS A 688 90.89 84.96 14.32
C LYS A 688 90.47 86.21 13.57
#